data_AF-A0A2T5UR16-F1
#
_entry.id   AF-A0A2T5UR16-F1
#
_cell.length_a   1.000
_cell.length_b   1.000
_cell.length_c   1.000
_cell.angle_alpha   90.00
_cell.angle_beta   90.00
_cell.angle_gamma   90.00
#
_symmetry.space_group_name_H-M   'P 1'
#
loop_
_entity.id
_entity.type
_entity.pdbx_description
1 polymer ?
#
loop_
_entity_poly.entity_id
_entity_poly.type
_entity_poly.pdbx_seq_one_letter_code
_entity_poly.pdbx_strand_id
1 'polypeptide(L)'
;MTDRQVIINDYQEVPASDFMAMQDYAQAGVDALVKYAIHDGQAYAGFTVTGSGTFEVTIAPGIYVSAGKMYVTRAAATRDLVEYQPVANKVAVAIVVWGASVDQSPEYRDFVVNLETEETEARQVNLERARIANLGTIGGVESGDPQYPTIPLDRIAIAYVILTPTGIEEIITNTVNDLASSRRNDQRLDVIEDWQALAEPRISTIATDVANLSNAQSGRVTSEDLFQVAGDVARLKEAAGLPDDYADYGADHFLDEDETDTEDLEYLAKVEEGIRFAPANKATSELALFSSINAQVTLTNGLLLPKFTSALRTSVTGYVGEQSITQYTQTSFDVVQKAMSRQRIRFGQIFEVCTNSAWWRSGSYDPVTNIFTRDGETFEVVESFREHTHNHLSYRIAQFWTDSYEEPYWDVVTSTYTLNGAQVAQTFLNSQAGWLTGVDLTFTRRGTSGNVHLTICELTPSGTPDLANAIQQTTIDFLNLRQYPAATTVSFTPTYLTAGKRYAMVLTTQGDHYIGMADGGAYLSGTFFYSTDGAYFAGDITKDMMFGLRFAKFSGSRVAVDLQPLNLDGGIAGIDLLSSMVTPDACDLTFQVQLNTGWVPVSEISTNALAGLPPLLPLQAVFQGTPDLHAGLFLAGSEVSVERPRTTFKHISTPRILAGASDTVRVEWSLGNWNAPHHTFTAVLRAGGVDESPDVVEDTALPDNRLRRVMTFNLDAPVASFQIVASGTTTTALDVFLVEERVDIEF
;
A
#
# COMPACT_ATOMS: atom_id res chain seq x y z
N MET A 1 5.42 23.07 -44.63
CA MET A 1 4.82 23.40 -45.95
C MET A 1 3.94 24.66 -45.86
N THR A 2 4.38 25.71 -45.15
CA THR A 2 3.56 26.90 -44.84
C THR A 2 4.04 28.20 -45.49
N ASP A 3 4.96 28.10 -46.45
CA ASP A 3 5.64 29.25 -47.08
C ASP A 3 5.30 29.33 -48.57
N ARG A 4 4.00 29.42 -48.89
CA ARG A 4 3.52 29.49 -50.27
C ARG A 4 2.47 30.58 -50.41
N GLN A 5 2.67 31.45 -51.39
CA GLN A 5 1.76 32.52 -51.75
C GLN A 5 1.38 32.39 -53.22
N VAL A 6 0.09 32.55 -53.52
CA VAL A 6 -0.38 32.67 -54.90
C VAL A 6 -0.12 34.11 -55.35
N ILE A 7 0.67 34.29 -56.41
CA ILE A 7 0.99 35.60 -56.97
C ILE A 7 0.01 35.87 -58.11
N ILE A 8 -0.77 36.95 -57.98
CA ILE A 8 -1.70 37.43 -59.00
C ILE A 8 -1.22 38.81 -59.47
N ASN A 9 -1.07 38.98 -60.78
CA ASN A 9 -0.64 40.24 -61.39
C ASN A 9 -1.81 41.00 -62.04
N ASP A 10 -1.67 42.31 -62.21
CA ASP A 10 -2.74 43.25 -62.63
C ASP A 10 -3.43 42.95 -63.99
N TYR A 11 -2.91 42.03 -64.80
CA TYR A 11 -3.48 41.63 -66.11
C TYR A 11 -3.54 40.12 -66.33
N GLN A 12 -3.42 39.32 -65.26
CA GLN A 12 -3.47 37.86 -65.34
C GLN A 12 -4.92 37.36 -65.32
N GLU A 13 -5.24 36.39 -66.19
CA GLU A 13 -6.47 35.61 -66.07
C GLU A 13 -6.35 34.68 -64.85
N VAL A 14 -7.26 34.84 -63.88
CA VAL A 14 -7.22 34.09 -62.62
C VAL A 14 -8.29 32.99 -62.64
N PRO A 15 -7.92 31.72 -62.87
CA PRO A 15 -8.86 30.61 -62.77
C PRO A 15 -9.32 30.37 -61.33
N ALA A 16 -10.49 29.75 -61.15
CA ALA A 16 -11.02 29.41 -59.82
C ALA A 16 -10.06 28.54 -58.98
N SER A 17 -9.17 27.78 -59.62
CA SER A 17 -8.11 26.99 -58.97
C SER A 17 -7.17 27.84 -58.14
N ASP A 18 -6.90 29.08 -58.54
CA ASP A 18 -5.96 29.96 -57.83
C ASP A 18 -6.58 30.43 -56.51
N PHE A 19 -7.88 30.74 -56.51
CA PHE A 19 -8.62 31.05 -55.28
C PHE A 19 -8.76 29.85 -54.35
N MET A 20 -8.94 28.63 -54.89
CA MET A 20 -8.94 27.41 -54.09
C MET A 20 -7.56 27.14 -53.47
N ALA A 21 -6.48 27.33 -54.24
CA ALA A 21 -5.11 27.18 -53.73
C ALA A 21 -4.78 28.20 -52.62
N MET A 22 -5.27 29.44 -52.72
CA MET A 22 -5.15 30.43 -51.64
C MET A 22 -5.80 29.94 -50.34
N GLN A 23 -7.01 29.35 -50.43
CA GLN A 23 -7.72 28.80 -49.27
C GLN A 23 -6.98 27.60 -48.68
N ASP A 24 -6.50 26.69 -49.53
CA ASP A 24 -5.74 25.51 -49.10
C ASP A 24 -4.45 25.89 -48.40
N TYR A 25 -3.71 26.89 -48.91
CA TYR A 25 -2.48 27.37 -48.28
C TYR A 25 -2.75 28.06 -46.94
N ALA A 26 -3.81 28.86 -46.84
CA ALA A 26 -4.21 29.46 -45.58
C ALA A 26 -4.59 28.38 -44.54
N GLN A 27 -5.37 27.37 -44.94
CA GLN A 27 -5.77 26.28 -44.06
C GLN A 27 -4.57 25.42 -43.63
N ALA A 28 -3.68 25.05 -44.56
CA ALA A 28 -2.45 24.32 -44.25
C ALA A 28 -1.50 25.12 -43.33
N GLY A 29 -1.49 26.45 -43.49
CA GLY A 29 -0.82 27.40 -42.60
C GLY A 29 -1.27 27.26 -41.16
N VAL A 30 -2.60 27.36 -40.94
CA VAL A 30 -3.21 27.21 -39.61
C VAL A 30 -2.99 25.82 -39.04
N ASP A 31 -3.16 24.77 -39.85
CA ASP A 31 -2.98 23.38 -39.39
C ASP A 31 -1.54 23.10 -38.92
N ALA A 32 -0.55 23.64 -39.63
CA ALA A 32 0.84 23.51 -39.21
C ALA A 32 1.14 24.34 -37.94
N LEU A 33 0.57 25.53 -37.81
CA LEU A 33 0.70 26.33 -36.58
C LEU A 33 0.17 25.55 -35.39
N VAL A 34 -1.02 24.96 -35.51
CA VAL A 34 -1.61 24.13 -34.45
C VAL A 34 -0.73 22.91 -34.17
N LYS A 35 -0.29 22.20 -35.21
CA LYS A 35 0.57 21.02 -35.08
C LYS A 35 1.88 21.29 -34.33
N TYR A 36 2.60 22.35 -34.71
CA TYR A 36 3.95 22.60 -34.20
C TYR A 36 3.99 23.51 -32.96
N ALA A 37 3.01 24.40 -32.78
CA ALA A 37 3.01 25.35 -31.67
C ALA A 37 2.00 25.03 -30.57
N ILE A 38 0.98 24.21 -30.82
CA ILE A 38 -0.09 23.92 -29.86
C ILE A 38 -0.08 22.46 -29.45
N HIS A 39 -0.42 21.54 -30.37
CA HIS A 39 -0.50 20.10 -30.08
C HIS A 39 -0.59 19.28 -31.39
N ASP A 40 0.23 18.23 -31.52
CA ASP A 40 0.17 17.30 -32.67
C ASP A 40 -0.76 16.08 -32.43
N GLY A 41 -0.97 15.70 -31.17
CA GLY A 41 -1.86 14.59 -30.80
C GLY A 41 -3.35 14.96 -30.75
N GLN A 42 -4.16 14.09 -30.16
CA GLN A 42 -5.57 14.38 -29.88
C GLN A 42 -5.69 15.18 -28.59
N ALA A 43 -6.38 16.33 -28.63
CA ALA A 43 -6.65 17.16 -27.45
C ALA A 43 -7.99 17.88 -27.60
N TYR A 44 -8.56 18.35 -26.50
CA TYR A 44 -9.76 19.17 -26.54
C TYR A 44 -9.62 20.43 -25.68
N ALA A 45 -10.40 21.45 -25.99
CA ALA A 45 -10.56 22.65 -25.16
C ALA A 45 -12.05 23.00 -25.05
N GLY A 46 -12.54 23.22 -23.84
CA GLY A 46 -13.96 23.47 -23.58
C GLY A 46 -14.75 22.18 -23.38
N PHE A 47 -15.90 22.05 -24.03
CA PHE A 47 -16.81 20.89 -23.89
C PHE A 47 -17.22 20.56 -22.45
N THR A 48 -17.38 21.58 -21.61
CA THR A 48 -17.88 21.37 -20.24
C THR A 48 -19.20 20.63 -20.26
N VAL A 49 -19.24 19.49 -19.56
CA VAL A 49 -20.42 18.61 -19.47
C VAL A 49 -21.16 18.94 -18.18
N THR A 50 -22.45 19.25 -18.30
CA THR A 50 -23.31 19.59 -17.16
C THR A 50 -24.61 18.81 -17.24
N GLY A 51 -25.13 18.32 -16.11
CA GLY A 51 -26.44 17.68 -16.05
C GLY A 51 -27.57 18.70 -16.29
N SER A 52 -28.39 18.47 -17.32
CA SER A 52 -29.55 19.31 -17.67
C SER A 52 -30.90 18.66 -17.38
N GLY A 53 -30.92 17.35 -17.08
CA GLY A 53 -32.10 16.59 -16.68
C GLY A 53 -31.72 15.29 -15.96
N THR A 54 -32.70 14.45 -15.63
CA THR A 54 -32.49 13.20 -14.87
C THR A 54 -31.52 12.23 -15.57
N PHE A 55 -31.61 12.13 -16.89
CA PHE A 55 -30.72 11.33 -17.74
C PHE A 55 -30.22 12.16 -18.92
N GLU A 56 -30.11 13.47 -18.76
CA GLU A 56 -29.76 14.38 -19.84
C GLU A 56 -28.54 15.22 -19.46
N VAL A 57 -27.56 15.26 -20.36
CA VAL A 57 -26.38 16.11 -20.23
C VAL A 57 -26.32 17.13 -21.35
N THR A 58 -25.97 18.35 -21.00
CA THR A 58 -25.67 19.42 -21.94
C THR A 58 -24.15 19.61 -22.00
N ILE A 59 -23.62 19.57 -23.22
CA ILE A 59 -22.20 19.74 -23.51
C ILE A 59 -22.02 21.12 -24.13
N ALA A 60 -21.18 21.95 -23.49
CA ALA A 60 -20.88 23.29 -23.98
C ALA A 60 -20.12 23.26 -25.33
N PRO A 61 -20.16 24.36 -26.11
CA PRO A 61 -19.29 24.53 -27.27
C PRO A 61 -17.81 24.29 -26.94
N GLY A 62 -17.05 23.79 -27.91
CA GLY A 62 -15.65 23.44 -27.70
C GLY A 62 -14.89 23.18 -29.00
N ILE A 63 -13.60 22.94 -28.83
CA ILE A 63 -12.64 22.68 -29.92
C ILE A 63 -12.00 21.32 -29.66
N TYR A 64 -11.96 20.49 -30.69
CA TYR A 64 -11.20 19.25 -30.73
C TYR A 64 -10.05 19.39 -31.71
N VAL A 65 -8.85 19.00 -31.31
CA VAL A 65 -7.63 19.02 -32.12
C VAL A 65 -7.18 17.60 -32.36
N SER A 66 -6.81 17.28 -33.61
CA SER A 66 -6.20 16.00 -33.95
C SER A 66 -5.28 16.15 -35.15
N ALA A 67 -4.02 15.70 -35.03
CA ALA A 67 -3.02 15.75 -36.10
C ALA A 67 -2.87 17.16 -36.70
N GLY A 68 -2.89 18.19 -35.84
CA GLY A 68 -2.82 19.61 -36.24
C GLY A 68 -4.11 20.22 -36.76
N LYS A 69 -5.19 19.44 -36.95
CA LYS A 69 -6.47 19.96 -37.47
C LYS A 69 -7.39 20.33 -36.31
N MET A 70 -7.98 21.53 -36.39
CA MET A 70 -9.03 21.97 -35.47
C MET A 70 -10.43 21.63 -36.00
N TYR A 71 -11.26 21.08 -35.12
CA TYR A 71 -12.67 20.77 -35.31
C TYR A 71 -13.48 21.50 -34.24
N VAL A 72 -14.59 22.13 -34.63
CA VAL A 72 -15.33 23.03 -33.71
C VAL A 72 -16.79 22.59 -33.60
N THR A 73 -17.32 22.63 -32.37
CA THR A 73 -18.76 22.62 -32.12
C THR A 73 -19.15 24.01 -31.63
N ARG A 74 -20.00 24.72 -32.39
CA ARG A 74 -20.33 26.14 -32.13
C ARG A 74 -21.55 26.37 -31.25
N ALA A 75 -22.36 25.34 -31.04
CA ALA A 75 -23.57 25.39 -30.23
C ALA A 75 -23.52 24.28 -29.16
N ALA A 76 -24.16 24.51 -28.02
CA ALA A 76 -24.29 23.48 -27.01
C ALA A 76 -25.08 22.29 -27.58
N ALA A 77 -24.63 21.09 -27.26
CA ALA A 77 -25.28 19.85 -27.69
C ALA A 77 -25.84 19.12 -26.48
N THR A 78 -27.13 18.81 -26.53
CA THR A 78 -27.79 17.99 -25.52
C THR A 78 -27.69 16.51 -25.93
N ARG A 79 -27.39 15.65 -24.98
CA ARG A 79 -27.35 14.20 -25.14
C ARG A 79 -28.27 13.55 -24.12
N ASP A 80 -29.21 12.79 -24.65
CA ASP A 80 -30.08 11.93 -23.86
C ASP A 80 -29.34 10.63 -23.57
N LEU A 81 -29.25 10.29 -22.29
CA LEU A 81 -28.60 9.09 -21.76
C LEU A 81 -29.62 8.04 -21.30
N VAL A 82 -30.92 8.23 -21.55
CA VAL A 82 -31.97 7.26 -21.21
C VAL A 82 -31.71 5.90 -21.86
N GLU A 83 -31.05 5.85 -23.02
CA GLU A 83 -30.67 4.57 -23.65
C GLU A 83 -29.67 3.75 -22.84
N TYR A 84 -28.91 4.40 -21.94
CA TYR A 84 -27.95 3.77 -21.02
C TYR A 84 -28.48 3.70 -19.59
N GLN A 85 -29.77 3.95 -19.38
CA GLN A 85 -30.38 3.87 -18.06
C GLN A 85 -30.21 2.43 -17.52
N PRO A 86 -29.49 2.24 -16.41
CA PRO A 86 -29.34 0.93 -15.82
C PRO A 86 -30.63 0.50 -15.13
N VAL A 87 -30.84 -0.81 -15.03
CA VAL A 87 -32.07 -1.38 -14.45
C VAL A 87 -31.95 -1.53 -12.94
N ALA A 88 -30.77 -1.92 -12.45
CA ALA A 88 -30.54 -2.23 -11.04
C ALA A 88 -29.29 -1.57 -10.45
N ASN A 89 -28.19 -1.49 -11.20
CA ASN A 89 -26.89 -1.01 -10.73
C ASN A 89 -26.44 0.28 -11.44
N LYS A 90 -25.14 0.57 -11.46
CA LYS A 90 -24.58 1.77 -12.06
C LYS A 90 -23.97 1.47 -13.43
N VAL A 91 -23.98 2.46 -14.31
CA VAL A 91 -23.30 2.42 -15.63
C VAL A 91 -22.48 3.68 -15.79
N ALA A 92 -21.20 3.55 -16.13
CA ALA A 92 -20.38 4.67 -16.57
C ALA A 92 -20.58 4.89 -18.08
N VAL A 93 -20.99 6.09 -18.46
CA VAL A 93 -21.12 6.52 -19.86
C VAL A 93 -20.03 7.53 -20.18
N ALA A 94 -19.20 7.24 -21.17
CA ALA A 94 -18.21 8.19 -21.66
C ALA A 94 -18.83 9.16 -22.66
N ILE A 95 -18.62 10.45 -22.44
CA ILE A 95 -18.88 11.50 -23.42
C ILE A 95 -17.63 11.67 -24.27
N VAL A 96 -17.76 11.39 -25.56
CA VAL A 96 -16.63 11.33 -26.50
C VAL A 96 -16.73 12.37 -27.61
N VAL A 97 -15.58 12.81 -28.10
CA VAL A 97 -15.47 13.74 -29.23
C VAL A 97 -14.55 13.22 -30.33
N TRP A 98 -14.96 13.44 -31.58
CA TRP A 98 -14.14 13.17 -32.77
C TRP A 98 -14.38 14.20 -33.87
N GLY A 99 -13.41 14.37 -34.77
CA GLY A 99 -13.48 15.33 -35.86
C GLY A 99 -14.03 14.73 -37.16
N ALA A 100 -14.86 15.50 -37.88
CA ALA A 100 -15.21 15.21 -39.27
C ALA A 100 -15.21 16.48 -40.13
N SER A 101 -15.00 16.34 -41.43
CA SER A 101 -15.20 17.42 -42.40
C SER A 101 -16.52 17.20 -43.13
N VAL A 102 -17.39 18.21 -43.14
CA VAL A 102 -18.72 18.13 -43.75
C VAL A 102 -18.88 19.29 -44.73
N ASP A 103 -19.37 18.97 -45.92
CA ASP A 103 -19.80 19.97 -46.90
C ASP A 103 -21.25 20.36 -46.57
N GLN A 104 -21.48 21.63 -46.26
CA GLN A 104 -22.76 22.16 -45.78
C GLN A 104 -23.17 23.43 -46.55
N SER A 105 -24.30 24.03 -46.15
CA SER A 105 -24.88 25.22 -46.78
C SER A 105 -25.25 24.98 -48.26
N PRO A 106 -26.21 24.06 -48.53
CA PRO A 106 -26.66 23.78 -49.89
C PRO A 106 -27.44 24.95 -50.47
N GLU A 107 -26.99 25.50 -51.58
CA GLU A 107 -27.71 26.53 -52.33
C GLU A 107 -27.75 26.20 -53.82
N TYR A 108 -28.77 26.70 -54.52
CA TYR A 108 -28.81 26.61 -55.97
C TYR A 108 -27.87 27.68 -56.56
N ARG A 109 -27.04 27.26 -57.51
CA ARG A 109 -26.15 28.13 -58.29
C ARG A 109 -26.34 27.86 -59.77
N ASP A 110 -26.37 28.92 -60.54
CA ASP A 110 -26.48 28.85 -61.99
C ASP A 110 -25.10 28.59 -62.60
N PHE A 111 -24.98 27.52 -63.37
CA PHE A 111 -23.77 27.14 -64.11
C PHE A 111 -23.99 27.41 -65.59
N VAL A 112 -23.08 28.13 -66.24
CA VAL A 112 -23.10 28.31 -67.70
C VAL A 112 -22.75 26.97 -68.35
N VAL A 113 -23.70 26.41 -69.12
CA VAL A 113 -23.55 25.10 -69.78
C VAL A 113 -23.09 25.27 -71.23
N ASN A 114 -23.35 26.44 -71.82
CA ASN A 114 -22.93 26.78 -73.17
C ASN A 114 -22.34 28.20 -73.21
N LEU A 115 -21.06 28.30 -73.57
CA LEU A 115 -20.29 29.54 -73.57
C LEU A 115 -20.67 30.51 -74.70
N GLU A 116 -21.26 30.02 -75.80
CA GLU A 116 -21.64 30.84 -76.97
C GLU A 116 -23.06 31.42 -76.86
N THR A 117 -23.95 30.78 -76.10
CA THR A 117 -25.36 31.21 -75.93
C THR A 117 -25.67 31.76 -74.53
N GLU A 118 -24.71 31.71 -73.61
CA GLU A 118 -24.87 32.08 -72.18
C GLU A 118 -26.01 31.30 -71.47
N GLU A 119 -26.32 30.10 -71.93
CA GLU A 119 -27.37 29.26 -71.32
C GLU A 119 -26.90 28.73 -69.96
N THR A 120 -27.71 28.96 -68.91
CA THR A 120 -27.40 28.57 -67.53
C THR A 120 -28.33 27.49 -66.99
N GLU A 121 -27.77 26.53 -66.24
CA GLU A 121 -28.51 25.49 -65.51
C GLU A 121 -28.28 25.66 -64.00
N ALA A 122 -29.37 25.72 -63.22
CA ALA A 122 -29.30 25.76 -61.76
C ALA A 122 -28.97 24.37 -61.20
N ARG A 123 -27.87 24.26 -60.44
CA ARG A 123 -27.50 23.03 -59.71
C ARG A 123 -27.40 23.32 -58.22
N GLN A 124 -27.86 22.39 -57.40
CA GLN A 124 -27.66 22.47 -55.96
C GLN A 124 -26.22 22.12 -55.63
N VAL A 125 -25.50 23.03 -54.98
CA VAL A 125 -24.11 22.84 -54.57
C VAL A 125 -23.92 23.29 -53.12
N ASN A 126 -23.09 22.56 -52.38
CA ASN A 126 -22.68 22.97 -51.03
C ASN A 126 -21.60 24.04 -51.14
N LEU A 127 -21.76 25.13 -50.40
CA LEU A 127 -20.88 26.30 -50.51
C LEU A 127 -19.80 26.37 -49.43
N GLU A 128 -19.92 25.58 -48.36
CA GLU A 128 -19.01 25.61 -47.23
C GLU A 128 -18.51 24.20 -46.91
N ARG A 129 -17.21 24.05 -46.69
CA ARG A 129 -16.63 22.87 -46.05
C ARG A 129 -16.23 23.21 -44.63
N ALA A 130 -16.93 22.64 -43.65
CA ALA A 130 -16.68 22.90 -42.23
C ALA A 130 -16.04 21.68 -41.54
N ARG A 131 -15.08 21.95 -40.65
CA ARG A 131 -14.52 20.95 -39.73
C ARG A 131 -15.31 20.98 -38.43
N ILE A 132 -16.11 19.95 -38.20
CA ILE A 132 -17.04 19.86 -37.09
C ILE A 132 -16.53 18.83 -36.09
N ALA A 133 -16.58 19.20 -34.81
CA ALA A 133 -16.39 18.25 -33.72
C ALA A 133 -17.74 17.59 -33.42
N ASN A 134 -17.79 16.26 -33.56
CA ASN A 134 -18.95 15.45 -33.27
C ASN A 134 -18.88 14.97 -31.82
N LEU A 135 -20.03 15.03 -31.15
CA LEU A 135 -20.18 14.60 -29.77
C LEU A 135 -21.05 13.35 -29.73
N GLY A 136 -20.57 12.32 -29.05
CA GLY A 136 -21.30 11.07 -28.88
C GLY A 136 -21.14 10.51 -27.48
N THR A 137 -21.80 9.39 -27.28
CA THR A 137 -21.90 8.68 -26.01
C THR A 137 -21.46 7.23 -26.23
N ILE A 138 -20.75 6.68 -25.26
CA ILE A 138 -20.39 5.26 -25.25
C ILE A 138 -20.75 4.74 -23.87
N GLY A 139 -21.73 3.83 -23.81
CA GLY A 139 -22.12 3.17 -22.57
C GLY A 139 -21.14 2.06 -22.19
N GLY A 140 -20.81 1.99 -20.91
CA GLY A 140 -20.16 0.83 -20.29
C GLY A 140 -21.14 -0.29 -19.97
N VAL A 141 -20.67 -1.25 -19.19
CA VAL A 141 -21.47 -2.37 -18.71
C VAL A 141 -22.02 -2.02 -17.33
N GLU A 142 -23.25 -2.44 -17.06
CA GLU A 142 -23.90 -2.28 -15.77
C GLU A 142 -23.17 -3.11 -14.70
N SER A 143 -22.74 -2.46 -13.62
CA SER A 143 -21.95 -3.06 -12.54
C SER A 143 -22.20 -2.32 -11.22
N GLY A 144 -22.01 -3.01 -10.09
CA GLY A 144 -22.03 -2.38 -8.76
C GLY A 144 -20.88 -1.38 -8.57
N ASP A 145 -19.76 -1.64 -9.24
CA ASP A 145 -18.63 -0.72 -9.41
C ASP A 145 -18.43 -0.45 -10.92
N PRO A 146 -18.96 0.67 -11.45
CA PRO A 146 -19.02 0.93 -12.88
C PRO A 146 -17.64 1.29 -13.45
N GLN A 147 -17.08 0.38 -14.25
CA GLN A 147 -15.81 0.60 -14.95
C GLN A 147 -15.99 1.53 -16.15
N TYR A 148 -14.99 2.38 -16.41
CA TYR A 148 -15.02 3.27 -17.58
C TYR A 148 -15.00 2.46 -18.89
N PRO A 149 -15.86 2.80 -19.87
CA PRO A 149 -15.94 2.06 -21.12
C PRO A 149 -14.66 2.22 -21.95
N THR A 150 -14.30 1.18 -22.70
CA THR A 150 -13.17 1.24 -23.64
C THR A 150 -13.49 2.20 -24.79
N ILE A 151 -12.63 3.19 -25.00
CA ILE A 151 -12.79 4.21 -26.04
C ILE A 151 -11.92 3.84 -27.25
N PRO A 152 -12.48 3.78 -28.48
CA PRO A 152 -11.68 3.52 -29.67
C PRO A 152 -10.68 4.66 -29.94
N LEU A 153 -9.53 4.34 -30.55
CA LEU A 153 -8.45 5.32 -30.79
C LEU A 153 -8.83 6.51 -31.70
N ASP A 154 -9.97 6.45 -32.41
CA ASP A 154 -10.43 7.51 -33.30
C ASP A 154 -11.07 8.71 -32.57
N ARG A 155 -11.27 8.61 -31.24
CA ARG A 155 -11.95 9.60 -30.41
C ARG A 155 -11.38 9.64 -29.00
N ILE A 156 -11.67 10.72 -28.26
CA ILE A 156 -11.23 10.86 -26.86
C ILE A 156 -12.41 11.13 -25.93
N ALA A 157 -12.31 10.71 -24.67
CA ALA A 157 -13.28 11.08 -23.63
C ALA A 157 -13.03 12.50 -23.12
N ILE A 158 -14.12 13.26 -23.01
CA ILE A 158 -14.16 14.56 -22.35
C ILE A 158 -14.60 14.41 -20.90
N ALA A 159 -15.57 13.52 -20.63
CA ALA A 159 -16.08 13.27 -19.30
C ALA A 159 -16.67 11.86 -19.20
N TYR A 160 -16.76 11.36 -17.98
CA TYR A 160 -17.46 10.14 -17.61
C TYR A 160 -18.66 10.50 -16.75
N VAL A 161 -19.84 10.02 -17.13
CA VAL A 161 -21.10 10.25 -16.43
C VAL A 161 -21.53 8.94 -15.79
N ILE A 162 -21.60 8.91 -14.47
CA ILE A 162 -22.08 7.74 -13.72
C ILE A 162 -23.60 7.84 -13.61
N LEU A 163 -24.30 6.87 -14.17
CA LEU A 163 -25.75 6.74 -14.14
C LEU A 163 -26.17 5.71 -13.11
N THR A 164 -27.27 6.00 -12.42
CA THR A 164 -28.03 5.08 -11.55
C THR A 164 -29.44 4.91 -12.13
N PRO A 165 -30.26 3.94 -11.66
CA PRO A 165 -31.62 3.76 -12.15
C PRO A 165 -32.52 4.99 -11.93
N THR A 166 -32.12 5.90 -11.03
CA THR A 166 -32.85 7.13 -10.66
C THR A 166 -32.33 8.40 -11.35
N GLY A 167 -31.15 8.36 -11.99
CA GLY A 167 -30.59 9.49 -12.73
C GLY A 167 -29.06 9.56 -12.70
N ILE A 168 -28.52 10.71 -13.11
CA ILE A 168 -27.08 11.02 -13.04
C ILE A 168 -26.64 11.15 -11.58
N GLU A 169 -25.67 10.34 -11.17
CA GLU A 169 -25.04 10.41 -9.85
C GLU A 169 -23.85 11.37 -9.84
N GLU A 170 -22.95 11.23 -10.81
CA GLU A 170 -21.71 12.01 -10.87
C GLU A 170 -21.29 12.28 -12.31
N ILE A 171 -20.64 13.43 -12.54
CA ILE A 171 -19.99 13.78 -13.81
C ILE A 171 -18.52 14.08 -13.52
N ILE A 172 -17.64 13.20 -13.98
CA ILE A 172 -16.19 13.28 -13.80
C ILE A 172 -15.57 13.80 -15.10
N THR A 173 -14.90 14.95 -15.06
CA THR A 173 -14.23 15.50 -16.25
C THR A 173 -12.87 14.82 -16.47
N ASN A 174 -12.58 14.41 -17.71
CA ASN A 174 -11.31 13.77 -18.06
C ASN A 174 -10.25 14.83 -18.43
N THR A 175 -9.31 15.09 -17.52
CA THR A 175 -8.30 16.15 -17.69
C THR A 175 -7.07 15.72 -18.50
N VAL A 176 -6.93 14.43 -18.83
CA VAL A 176 -5.72 13.87 -19.48
C VAL A 176 -5.40 14.55 -20.81
N ASN A 177 -6.42 14.94 -21.58
CA ASN A 177 -6.29 15.55 -22.90
C ASN A 177 -6.83 17.00 -22.95
N ASP A 178 -6.96 17.67 -21.81
CA ASP A 178 -7.42 19.07 -21.73
C ASP A 178 -6.29 20.03 -22.14
N LEU A 179 -6.54 20.80 -23.20
CA LEU A 179 -5.64 21.81 -23.71
C LEU A 179 -5.80 23.10 -22.89
N ALA A 180 -4.87 23.31 -21.96
CA ALA A 180 -4.85 24.52 -21.14
C ALA A 180 -4.68 25.80 -21.97
N SER A 181 -5.46 26.83 -21.63
CA SER A 181 -5.34 28.17 -22.22
C SER A 181 -3.95 28.78 -21.94
N SER A 182 -3.43 29.56 -22.89
CA SER A 182 -2.18 30.32 -22.71
C SER A 182 -2.22 31.19 -21.45
N ARG A 183 -3.37 31.79 -21.11
CA ARG A 183 -3.57 32.54 -19.85
C ARG A 183 -3.45 31.67 -18.59
N ARG A 184 -3.85 30.40 -18.63
CA ARG A 184 -3.70 29.47 -17.50
C ARG A 184 -2.22 29.09 -17.34
N ASN A 185 -1.52 28.95 -18.47
CA ASN A 185 -0.07 28.76 -18.47
C ASN A 185 0.66 30.02 -17.97
N ASP A 186 0.20 31.21 -18.37
CA ASP A 186 0.67 32.53 -17.92
C ASP A 186 0.48 32.67 -16.41
N GLN A 187 -0.68 32.33 -15.85
CA GLN A 187 -0.89 32.32 -14.40
C GLN A 187 0.02 31.33 -13.64
N ARG A 188 0.36 30.20 -14.27
CA ARG A 188 1.33 29.26 -13.68
C ARG A 188 2.76 29.80 -13.79
N LEU A 189 3.07 30.52 -14.86
CA LEU A 189 4.33 31.23 -15.04
C LEU A 189 4.45 32.41 -14.08
N ASP A 190 3.40 33.21 -13.88
CA ASP A 190 3.33 34.28 -12.87
C ASP A 190 3.66 33.75 -11.48
N VAL A 191 3.15 32.57 -11.10
CA VAL A 191 3.49 31.95 -9.81
C VAL A 191 4.98 31.58 -9.72
N ILE A 192 5.59 31.17 -10.83
CA ILE A 192 7.02 30.85 -10.92
C ILE A 192 7.86 32.13 -10.95
N GLU A 193 7.41 33.18 -11.65
CA GLU A 193 8.06 34.48 -11.73
C GLU A 193 7.95 35.25 -10.41
N ASP A 194 6.83 35.13 -9.69
CA ASP A 194 6.65 35.67 -8.34
C ASP A 194 7.58 34.95 -7.35
N TRP A 195 7.71 33.62 -7.48
CA TRP A 195 8.71 32.87 -6.72
C TRP A 195 10.13 33.34 -7.07
N GLN A 196 10.43 33.56 -8.35
CA GLN A 196 11.71 34.09 -8.81
C GLN A 196 11.94 35.49 -8.24
N ALA A 197 10.97 36.40 -8.29
CA ALA A 197 11.09 37.75 -7.73
C ALA A 197 11.28 37.77 -6.20
N LEU A 198 10.80 36.74 -5.49
CA LEU A 198 11.04 36.53 -4.06
C LEU A 198 12.39 35.87 -3.75
N ALA A 199 12.84 34.95 -4.62
CA ALA A 199 14.07 34.21 -4.46
C ALA A 199 15.30 34.99 -4.96
N GLU A 200 15.18 35.75 -6.04
CA GLU A 200 16.26 36.44 -6.75
C GLU A 200 16.93 37.55 -5.90
N PRO A 201 16.22 38.35 -5.07
CA PRO A 201 16.87 39.24 -4.11
C PRO A 201 17.70 38.48 -3.07
N ARG A 202 17.19 37.33 -2.58
CA ARG A 202 17.89 36.46 -1.62
C ARG A 202 19.10 35.77 -2.24
N ILE A 203 18.99 35.34 -3.49
CA ILE A 203 20.06 34.73 -4.28
C ILE A 203 21.12 35.77 -4.67
N SER A 204 20.75 37.01 -4.99
CA SER A 204 21.70 38.10 -5.30
C SER A 204 22.42 38.62 -4.05
N THR A 205 21.77 38.61 -2.90
CA THR A 205 22.44 38.86 -1.61
C THR A 205 23.35 37.70 -1.25
N ILE A 206 23.00 36.45 -1.55
CA ILE A 206 23.92 35.31 -1.41
C ILE A 206 25.12 35.49 -2.33
N ALA A 207 24.99 35.96 -3.57
CA ALA A 207 26.16 36.20 -4.42
C ALA A 207 27.09 37.31 -3.88
N THR A 208 26.52 38.34 -3.24
CA THR A 208 27.30 39.43 -2.63
C THR A 208 27.90 39.02 -1.28
N ASP A 209 27.18 38.24 -0.49
CA ASP A 209 27.64 37.64 0.77
C ASP A 209 28.65 36.53 0.50
N VAL A 210 28.52 35.77 -0.59
CA VAL A 210 29.50 34.82 -1.12
C VAL A 210 30.69 35.55 -1.73
N ALA A 211 30.55 36.73 -2.33
CA ALA A 211 31.69 37.53 -2.76
C ALA A 211 32.44 38.15 -1.57
N ASN A 212 31.72 38.55 -0.51
CA ASN A 212 32.30 39.01 0.75
C ASN A 212 32.93 37.85 1.54
N LEU A 213 32.31 36.67 1.52
CA LEU A 213 32.83 35.43 2.08
C LEU A 213 34.03 34.94 1.27
N SER A 214 33.99 35.01 -0.06
CA SER A 214 35.09 34.66 -1.01
C SER A 214 36.32 35.54 -0.80
N ASN A 215 36.11 36.86 -0.63
CA ASN A 215 37.18 37.80 -0.29
C ASN A 215 37.71 37.60 1.14
N ALA A 216 36.90 37.05 2.06
CA ALA A 216 37.35 36.60 3.39
C ALA A 216 37.92 35.16 3.39
N GLN A 217 37.62 34.35 2.37
CA GLN A 217 37.88 32.91 2.25
C GLN A 217 39.21 32.59 1.58
N SER A 218 39.82 33.54 0.87
CA SER A 218 41.14 33.36 0.24
C SER A 218 42.29 33.02 1.21
N GLY A 219 41.99 32.78 2.50
CA GLY A 219 42.94 32.17 3.44
C GLY A 219 42.33 31.58 4.72
N ARG A 220 41.04 31.21 4.79
CA ARG A 220 40.41 30.75 6.06
C ARG A 220 39.39 29.62 6.04
N VAL A 221 38.95 29.11 4.89
CA VAL A 221 38.12 27.89 4.87
C VAL A 221 39.01 26.70 4.60
N THR A 222 39.08 25.80 5.58
CA THR A 222 39.75 24.51 5.43
C THR A 222 38.88 23.61 4.56
N SER A 223 39.49 22.74 3.76
CA SER A 223 38.78 21.68 3.01
C SER A 223 37.79 20.92 3.89
N GLU A 224 38.07 20.82 5.19
CA GLU A 224 37.17 20.30 6.23
C GLU A 224 35.77 20.92 6.27
N ASP A 225 35.63 22.23 6.14
CA ASP A 225 34.31 22.86 6.24
C ASP A 225 33.46 22.61 4.98
N LEU A 226 34.10 22.45 3.82
CA LEU A 226 33.44 22.03 2.59
C LEU A 226 32.98 20.58 2.67
N PHE A 227 33.78 19.70 3.30
CA PHE A 227 33.39 18.31 3.53
C PHE A 227 32.17 18.19 4.44
N GLN A 228 32.09 19.00 5.51
CA GLN A 228 30.93 19.00 6.40
C GLN A 228 29.65 19.43 5.65
N VAL A 229 29.74 20.47 4.81
CA VAL A 229 28.59 20.93 4.01
C VAL A 229 28.17 19.88 2.97
N ALA A 230 29.11 19.24 2.27
CA ALA A 230 28.80 18.18 1.31
C ALA A 230 28.17 16.96 1.99
N GLY A 231 28.69 16.54 3.15
CA GLY A 231 28.12 15.46 3.95
C GLY A 231 26.72 15.78 4.47
N ASP A 232 26.46 17.02 4.90
CA ASP A 232 25.12 17.44 5.31
C ASP A 232 24.13 17.45 4.14
N VAL A 233 24.57 17.84 2.94
CA VAL A 233 23.73 17.78 1.73
C VAL A 233 23.47 16.34 1.32
N ALA A 234 24.46 15.44 1.41
CA ALA A 234 24.28 14.00 1.16
C ALA A 234 23.21 13.41 2.09
N ARG A 235 23.31 13.67 3.39
CA ARG A 235 22.29 13.24 4.37
C ARG A 235 20.90 13.81 4.09
N LEU A 236 20.82 15.07 3.64
CA LEU A 236 19.54 15.69 3.27
C LEU A 236 18.94 15.10 1.99
N LYS A 237 19.77 14.68 1.02
CA LYS A 237 19.30 13.98 -0.18
C LYS A 237 18.73 12.62 0.16
N GLU A 238 19.46 11.85 0.95
CA GLU A 238 19.04 10.53 1.42
C GLU A 238 17.74 10.64 2.23
N ALA A 239 17.65 11.61 3.14
CA ALA A 239 16.42 11.92 3.87
C ALA A 239 15.21 12.25 2.97
N ALA A 240 15.47 12.83 1.79
CA ALA A 240 14.46 13.21 0.81
C ALA A 240 14.23 12.14 -0.27
N GLY A 241 14.95 11.02 -0.24
CA GLY A 241 14.90 9.96 -1.26
C GLY A 241 15.32 10.44 -2.66
N LEU A 242 16.27 11.37 -2.73
CA LEU A 242 16.80 11.87 -4.00
C LEU A 242 17.94 10.96 -4.50
N PRO A 243 17.98 10.60 -5.80
CA PRO A 243 19.06 9.77 -6.34
C PRO A 243 20.43 10.44 -6.18
N ASP A 244 21.43 9.62 -5.88
CA ASP A 244 22.83 10.02 -5.78
C ASP A 244 23.62 9.86 -7.10
N ASP A 245 22.96 9.37 -8.15
CA ASP A 245 23.56 9.21 -9.48
C ASP A 245 24.17 10.53 -9.98
N TYR A 246 25.44 10.47 -10.39
CA TYR A 246 26.19 11.62 -10.92
C TYR A 246 26.38 12.76 -9.91
N ALA A 247 26.42 12.45 -8.61
CA ALA A 247 26.92 13.36 -7.56
C ALA A 247 28.28 12.87 -7.02
N ASP A 248 29.15 13.81 -6.65
CA ASP A 248 30.44 13.54 -6.01
C ASP A 248 30.30 13.41 -4.46
N TYR A 249 29.12 13.00 -4.00
CA TYR A 249 28.82 12.71 -2.60
C TYR A 249 27.58 11.82 -2.48
N GLY A 250 27.57 10.94 -1.48
CA GLY A 250 26.38 10.15 -1.11
C GLY A 250 26.39 9.70 0.35
N ALA A 251 25.22 9.27 0.82
CA ALA A 251 25.04 8.81 2.18
C ALA A 251 24.09 7.60 2.22
N ASP A 252 24.44 6.61 3.04
CA ASP A 252 23.70 5.36 3.16
C ASP A 252 23.47 5.02 4.63
N HIS A 253 22.19 4.82 4.98
CA HIS A 253 21.76 4.40 6.31
C HIS A 253 21.44 2.89 6.37
N PHE A 254 21.62 2.15 5.28
CA PHE A 254 21.44 0.70 5.18
C PHE A 254 20.07 0.24 5.72
N LEU A 255 19.01 0.95 5.31
CA LEU A 255 17.62 0.59 5.61
C LEU A 255 17.09 -0.48 4.66
N ASP A 256 17.62 -0.51 3.44
CA ASP A 256 17.40 -1.51 2.39
C ASP A 256 18.74 -1.96 1.78
N GLU A 257 18.68 -2.83 0.77
CA GLU A 257 19.85 -3.44 0.13
C GLU A 257 20.31 -2.71 -1.14
N ASP A 258 19.72 -1.54 -1.48
CA ASP A 258 19.87 -0.92 -2.81
C ASP A 258 21.32 -0.50 -3.13
N GLU A 259 22.07 -0.08 -2.11
CA GLU A 259 23.49 0.28 -2.25
C GLU A 259 24.46 -0.85 -1.85
N THR A 260 23.94 -2.06 -1.65
CA THR A 260 24.70 -3.24 -1.23
C THR A 260 24.73 -4.29 -2.33
N ASP A 261 25.94 -4.71 -2.73
CA ASP A 261 26.10 -5.80 -3.71
C ASP A 261 25.99 -7.16 -2.99
N THR A 262 24.76 -7.65 -2.85
CA THR A 262 24.46 -8.95 -2.23
C THR A 262 24.72 -10.14 -3.18
N GLU A 263 24.97 -9.90 -4.47
CA GLU A 263 25.26 -10.94 -5.46
C GLU A 263 26.74 -11.35 -5.50
N ASP A 264 27.65 -10.50 -5.00
CA ASP A 264 29.08 -10.82 -4.93
C ASP A 264 29.33 -12.04 -4.00
N LEU A 265 30.07 -13.03 -4.51
CA LEU A 265 30.36 -14.27 -3.79
C LEU A 265 31.22 -14.08 -2.53
N GLU A 266 31.92 -12.95 -2.41
CA GLU A 266 32.70 -12.57 -1.25
C GLU A 266 31.88 -11.76 -0.22
N TYR A 267 30.63 -11.41 -0.54
CA TYR A 267 29.73 -10.73 0.38
C TYR A 267 29.47 -11.59 1.63
N LEU A 268 29.73 -11.02 2.80
CA LEU A 268 29.65 -11.69 4.09
C LEU A 268 29.14 -10.71 5.16
N ALA A 269 28.01 -10.08 4.90
CA ALA A 269 27.31 -9.24 5.86
C ALA A 269 25.80 -9.52 5.83
N LYS A 270 25.05 -8.87 6.71
CA LYS A 270 23.59 -8.77 6.61
C LYS A 270 23.20 -7.30 6.75
N VAL A 271 22.19 -6.85 6.00
CA VAL A 271 21.61 -5.52 6.15
C VAL A 271 20.34 -5.64 6.99
N GLU A 272 20.34 -5.01 8.17
CA GLU A 272 19.19 -4.99 9.09
C GLU A 272 19.28 -3.72 9.94
N GLU A 273 18.88 -2.58 9.37
CA GLU A 273 19.05 -1.24 9.97
C GLU A 273 20.53 -0.97 10.29
N GLY A 274 21.36 -1.01 9.26
CA GLY A 274 22.81 -1.03 9.36
C GLY A 274 23.44 -2.32 8.85
N ILE A 275 24.74 -2.27 8.56
CA ILE A 275 25.53 -3.45 8.22
C ILE A 275 25.87 -4.20 9.51
N ARG A 276 25.49 -5.49 9.57
CA ARG A 276 25.76 -6.38 10.69
C ARG A 276 26.51 -7.63 10.24
N PHE A 277 27.03 -8.35 11.23
CA PHE A 277 27.70 -9.63 11.02
C PHE A 277 26.71 -10.67 10.47
N ALA A 278 27.07 -11.30 9.35
CA ALA A 278 26.31 -12.39 8.78
C ALA A 278 26.24 -13.59 9.74
N PRO A 279 25.19 -14.42 9.69
CA PRO A 279 25.10 -15.62 10.52
C PRO A 279 26.21 -16.63 10.15
N ALA A 280 26.88 -17.15 11.17
CA ALA A 280 27.78 -18.30 11.05
C ALA A 280 26.95 -19.58 10.90
N ASN A 281 25.85 -19.63 11.64
CA ASN A 281 24.81 -20.62 11.53
C ASN A 281 23.46 -19.96 11.89
N LYS A 282 22.39 -20.40 11.24
CA LYS A 282 21.01 -19.95 11.48
C LYS A 282 20.09 -21.15 11.33
N ALA A 283 19.15 -21.29 12.24
CA ALA A 283 18.12 -22.32 12.16
C ALA A 283 16.75 -21.68 12.38
N THR A 284 15.81 -21.96 11.48
CA THR A 284 14.41 -21.55 11.61
C THR A 284 13.55 -22.78 11.86
N SER A 285 12.61 -22.69 12.78
CA SER A 285 11.65 -23.76 13.10
C SER A 285 10.28 -23.19 13.42
N GLU A 286 9.22 -23.91 13.08
CA GLU A 286 7.85 -23.56 13.46
C GLU A 286 7.63 -23.78 14.97
N LEU A 287 6.88 -22.88 15.61
CA LEU A 287 6.48 -23.05 17.00
C LEU A 287 5.52 -24.23 17.13
N ALA A 288 5.90 -25.21 17.94
CA ALA A 288 5.08 -26.38 18.21
C ALA A 288 5.08 -26.72 19.69
N LEU A 289 4.00 -27.38 20.15
CA LEU A 289 3.95 -27.92 21.51
C LEU A 289 5.01 -29.01 21.69
N PHE A 290 5.64 -29.05 22.87
CA PHE A 290 6.53 -30.15 23.24
C PHE A 290 5.77 -31.48 23.31
N SER A 291 4.55 -31.44 23.84
CA SER A 291 3.64 -32.58 23.94
C SER A 291 2.23 -32.21 23.48
N SER A 292 1.68 -33.01 22.57
CA SER A 292 0.33 -32.81 22.01
C SER A 292 -0.81 -33.14 22.98
N ILE A 293 -0.53 -33.77 24.13
CA ILE A 293 -1.54 -34.22 25.11
C ILE A 293 -1.49 -33.36 26.39
N ASN A 294 -1.15 -32.08 26.29
CA ASN A 294 -1.14 -31.20 27.46
C ASN A 294 -2.59 -30.84 27.89
N ALA A 295 -3.01 -31.33 29.06
CA ALA A 295 -4.36 -31.12 29.60
C ALA A 295 -4.65 -29.66 30.02
N GLN A 296 -3.63 -28.82 30.17
CA GLN A 296 -3.76 -27.43 30.60
C GLN A 296 -4.06 -26.46 29.44
N VAL A 297 -4.05 -26.94 28.20
CA VAL A 297 -4.29 -26.13 27.00
C VAL A 297 -5.36 -26.75 26.12
N THR A 298 -5.82 -25.99 25.13
CA THR A 298 -6.67 -26.45 24.05
C THR A 298 -6.10 -25.88 22.76
N LEU A 299 -5.68 -26.79 21.88
CA LEU A 299 -5.20 -26.47 20.54
C LEU A 299 -6.35 -26.75 19.56
N THR A 300 -6.79 -25.73 18.81
CA THR A 300 -7.87 -25.85 17.81
C THR A 300 -7.42 -25.17 16.54
N ASN A 301 -7.27 -25.93 15.45
CA ASN A 301 -6.86 -25.42 14.13
C ASN A 301 -5.64 -24.48 14.18
N GLY A 302 -4.61 -24.83 14.98
CA GLY A 302 -3.40 -24.02 15.15
C GLY A 302 -3.47 -22.99 16.29
N LEU A 303 -4.67 -22.57 16.74
CA LEU A 303 -4.81 -21.65 17.86
C LEU A 303 -4.64 -22.38 19.20
N LEU A 304 -3.65 -21.96 19.97
CA LEU A 304 -3.37 -22.39 21.33
C LEU A 304 -3.99 -21.40 22.33
N LEU A 305 -4.87 -21.94 23.17
CA LEU A 305 -5.44 -21.23 24.32
C LEU A 305 -5.25 -22.05 25.61
N PRO A 306 -5.17 -21.41 26.79
CA PRO A 306 -5.35 -22.08 28.06
C PRO A 306 -6.66 -22.87 28.11
N LYS A 307 -6.70 -23.96 28.90
CA LYS A 307 -7.85 -24.86 28.96
C LYS A 307 -9.13 -24.10 29.30
N PHE A 308 -10.12 -24.17 28.40
CA PHE A 308 -11.40 -23.49 28.56
C PHE A 308 -12.59 -24.44 28.45
N THR A 309 -13.73 -23.97 28.95
CA THR A 309 -15.07 -24.50 28.66
C THR A 309 -15.88 -23.44 27.93
N SER A 310 -16.70 -23.85 26.96
CA SER A 310 -17.55 -22.93 26.21
C SER A 310 -18.82 -22.61 27.01
N ALA A 311 -19.02 -21.35 27.38
CA ALA A 311 -20.14 -20.88 28.19
C ALA A 311 -20.96 -19.81 27.45
N LEU A 312 -22.29 -19.89 27.58
CA LEU A 312 -23.21 -18.90 26.99
C LEU A 312 -23.09 -17.57 27.75
N ARG A 313 -22.79 -16.48 27.04
CA ARG A 313 -22.65 -15.13 27.62
C ARG A 313 -23.85 -14.24 27.33
N THR A 314 -24.38 -14.34 26.12
CA THR A 314 -25.53 -13.56 25.65
C THR A 314 -26.47 -14.49 24.91
N SER A 315 -27.77 -14.33 25.12
CA SER A 315 -28.77 -15.02 24.31
C SER A 315 -30.03 -14.19 24.15
N VAL A 316 -30.65 -14.34 22.98
CA VAL A 316 -31.96 -13.80 22.64
C VAL A 316 -32.92 -14.97 22.52
N THR A 317 -33.96 -14.95 23.36
CA THR A 317 -34.97 -16.01 23.46
C THR A 317 -36.37 -15.39 23.48
N GLY A 318 -37.43 -16.19 23.44
CA GLY A 318 -38.80 -15.70 23.40
C GLY A 318 -39.35 -15.68 21.97
N TYR A 319 -39.60 -16.88 21.45
CA TYR A 319 -40.14 -17.08 20.10
C TYR A 319 -41.49 -16.38 19.92
N VAL A 320 -41.57 -15.47 18.95
CA VAL A 320 -42.81 -14.78 18.54
C VAL A 320 -43.19 -15.02 17.09
N GLY A 321 -42.25 -15.51 16.28
CA GLY A 321 -42.46 -15.79 14.87
C GLY A 321 -41.22 -16.39 14.22
N GLU A 322 -41.27 -16.58 12.92
CA GLU A 322 -40.18 -17.15 12.15
C GLU A 322 -39.94 -16.36 10.87
N GLN A 323 -38.72 -16.46 10.35
CA GLN A 323 -38.29 -15.75 9.15
C GLN A 323 -37.60 -16.73 8.20
N SER A 324 -38.10 -16.85 6.96
CA SER A 324 -37.39 -17.59 5.92
C SER A 324 -36.09 -16.85 5.57
N ILE A 325 -35.00 -17.58 5.40
CA ILE A 325 -33.73 -17.01 4.92
C ILE A 325 -33.74 -16.87 3.40
N THR A 326 -34.31 -17.85 2.69
CA THR A 326 -34.31 -17.96 1.22
C THR A 326 -35.43 -17.20 0.51
N GLN A 327 -36.33 -16.54 1.25
CA GLN A 327 -37.32 -15.64 0.63
C GLN A 327 -36.68 -14.41 -0.04
N TYR A 328 -35.41 -14.16 0.27
CA TYR A 328 -34.62 -13.06 -0.27
C TYR A 328 -33.77 -13.51 -1.46
N THR A 329 -33.32 -12.55 -2.27
CA THR A 329 -32.56 -12.79 -3.50
C THR A 329 -31.30 -13.61 -3.22
N GLN A 330 -31.10 -14.68 -3.99
CA GLN A 330 -29.89 -15.49 -3.90
C GLN A 330 -28.82 -14.97 -4.86
N THR A 331 -27.64 -14.66 -4.34
CA THR A 331 -26.50 -14.16 -5.11
C THR A 331 -25.18 -14.78 -4.62
N SER A 332 -24.09 -14.44 -5.30
CA SER A 332 -22.73 -14.71 -4.84
C SER A 332 -22.23 -13.55 -3.98
N PHE A 333 -21.47 -13.85 -2.93
CA PHE A 333 -20.85 -12.88 -2.04
C PHE A 333 -19.41 -13.28 -1.77
N ASP A 334 -18.51 -12.32 -1.88
CA ASP A 334 -17.14 -12.50 -1.44
C ASP A 334 -17.00 -12.09 0.02
N VAL A 335 -16.51 -13.01 0.82
CA VAL A 335 -16.21 -12.81 2.23
C VAL A 335 -14.70 -12.77 2.37
N VAL A 336 -14.16 -11.65 2.82
CA VAL A 336 -12.72 -11.47 3.06
C VAL A 336 -12.48 -11.61 4.56
N GLN A 337 -11.89 -12.74 4.95
CA GLN A 337 -11.56 -13.02 6.33
C GLN A 337 -10.16 -12.50 6.68
N LYS A 338 -10.08 -11.59 7.65
CA LYS A 338 -8.82 -11.08 8.21
C LYS A 338 -8.09 -12.14 9.01
N ALA A 339 -6.77 -12.20 8.86
CA ALA A 339 -5.92 -13.03 9.71
C ALA A 339 -5.58 -12.34 11.04
N MET A 340 -5.21 -13.13 12.04
CA MET A 340 -4.70 -12.63 13.31
C MET A 340 -3.36 -11.90 13.10
N SER A 341 -3.23 -10.70 13.69
CA SER A 341 -2.02 -9.89 13.55
C SER A 341 -0.79 -10.59 14.15
N ARG A 342 0.38 -10.21 13.63
CA ARG A 342 1.67 -10.76 14.05
C ARG A 342 2.34 -9.85 15.08
N GLN A 343 3.13 -10.47 15.95
CA GLN A 343 4.10 -9.80 16.80
C GLN A 343 5.46 -10.45 16.59
N ARG A 344 6.51 -9.63 16.50
CA ARG A 344 7.90 -10.07 16.40
C ARG A 344 8.64 -9.68 17.67
N ILE A 345 9.29 -10.66 18.29
CA ILE A 345 10.07 -10.50 19.52
C ILE A 345 11.49 -10.93 19.21
N ARG A 346 12.41 -9.97 19.18
CA ARG A 346 13.83 -10.17 18.87
C ARG A 346 14.67 -9.93 20.12
N PHE A 347 15.59 -10.84 20.39
CA PHE A 347 16.49 -10.77 21.53
C PHE A 347 17.90 -11.20 21.15
N GLY A 348 18.89 -10.49 21.68
CA GLY A 348 20.29 -10.88 21.64
C GLY A 348 21.21 -9.76 21.16
N GLN A 349 22.51 -10.00 21.32
CA GLN A 349 23.59 -9.08 20.94
C GLN A 349 23.57 -8.67 19.46
N ILE A 350 23.01 -9.52 18.60
CA ILE A 350 22.79 -9.26 17.18
C ILE A 350 21.78 -8.13 16.90
N PHE A 351 20.90 -7.83 17.85
CA PHE A 351 19.81 -6.84 17.74
C PHE A 351 20.12 -5.58 18.56
N GLU A 352 21.37 -5.14 18.55
CA GLU A 352 21.73 -3.84 19.12
C GLU A 352 21.00 -2.71 18.39
N VAL A 353 20.42 -1.77 19.16
CA VAL A 353 19.57 -0.70 18.61
C VAL A 353 20.42 0.26 17.79
N CYS A 354 20.05 0.44 16.51
CA CYS A 354 20.66 1.43 15.64
C CYS A 354 19.93 2.78 15.77
N THR A 355 20.67 3.88 15.66
CA THR A 355 20.08 5.23 15.52
C THR A 355 19.11 5.34 14.35
N ASN A 356 19.29 4.53 13.31
CA ASN A 356 18.46 4.55 12.12
C ASN A 356 17.03 4.09 12.36
N SER A 357 16.76 3.42 13.48
CA SER A 357 15.40 3.03 13.88
C SER A 357 14.43 4.22 14.02
N ALA A 358 14.95 5.45 14.18
CA ALA A 358 14.14 6.66 14.16
C ALA A 358 13.55 6.98 12.77
N TRP A 359 14.19 6.54 11.69
CA TRP A 359 13.74 6.80 10.31
C TRP A 359 12.50 5.99 9.93
N TRP A 360 12.21 4.86 10.57
CA TRP A 360 10.90 4.20 10.42
C TRP A 360 9.72 5.12 10.80
N ARG A 361 9.95 6.05 11.73
CA ARG A 361 8.92 7.02 12.15
C ARG A 361 8.74 8.17 11.16
N SER A 362 9.64 8.34 10.20
CA SER A 362 9.52 9.35 9.15
C SER A 362 8.40 9.01 8.15
N GLY A 363 7.99 7.73 8.09
CA GLY A 363 6.96 7.24 7.17
C GLY A 363 7.44 7.09 5.72
N SER A 364 8.74 7.24 5.46
CA SER A 364 9.34 7.06 4.13
C SER A 364 9.56 5.60 3.74
N TYR A 365 9.64 4.68 4.71
CA TYR A 365 9.92 3.25 4.50
C TYR A 365 8.78 2.38 5.06
N ASP A 366 8.49 1.23 4.42
CA ASP A 366 7.44 0.28 4.83
C ASP A 366 7.90 -0.63 5.97
N PRO A 367 7.40 -0.45 7.22
CA PRO A 367 7.77 -1.31 8.33
C PRO A 367 7.05 -2.66 8.29
N VAL A 368 5.88 -2.76 7.67
CA VAL A 368 5.06 -3.98 7.76
C VAL A 368 5.67 -5.08 6.90
N THR A 369 6.03 -4.76 5.66
CA THR A 369 6.67 -5.70 4.74
C THR A 369 8.07 -6.09 5.20
N ASN A 370 8.84 -5.17 5.78
CA ASN A 370 10.21 -5.50 6.21
C ASN A 370 10.28 -6.24 7.56
N ILE A 371 9.30 -6.05 8.45
CA ILE A 371 9.35 -6.63 9.81
C ILE A 371 8.52 -7.90 9.94
N PHE A 372 7.34 -7.97 9.33
CA PHE A 372 6.40 -9.07 9.58
C PHE A 372 6.30 -10.11 8.47
N THR A 373 6.99 -9.93 7.33
CA THR A 373 7.02 -10.90 6.23
C THR A 373 7.83 -12.13 6.59
N ARG A 374 7.37 -13.30 6.09
CA ARG A 374 8.06 -14.58 6.20
C ARG A 374 8.65 -14.97 4.85
N ASP A 375 9.64 -15.85 4.87
CA ASP A 375 10.30 -16.32 3.64
C ASP A 375 9.28 -16.90 2.63
N GLY A 376 9.20 -16.30 1.44
CA GLY A 376 8.26 -16.66 0.38
C GLY A 376 6.86 -16.03 0.43
N GLU A 377 6.54 -15.19 1.41
CA GLU A 377 5.32 -14.37 1.40
C GLU A 377 5.58 -13.05 0.65
N THR A 378 4.72 -12.71 -0.30
CA THR A 378 4.71 -11.37 -0.93
C THR A 378 3.47 -10.65 -0.42
N PHE A 379 3.66 -9.55 0.31
CA PHE A 379 2.56 -8.65 0.64
C PHE A 379 2.32 -7.76 -0.58
N GLU A 380 1.09 -7.79 -1.11
CA GLU A 380 0.68 -6.84 -2.14
C GLU A 380 0.35 -5.53 -1.42
N VAL A 381 1.24 -4.53 -1.54
CA VAL A 381 1.01 -3.21 -0.95
C VAL A 381 0.04 -2.44 -1.83
N VAL A 382 -1.23 -2.39 -1.44
CA VAL A 382 -2.27 -1.62 -2.12
C VAL A 382 -2.29 -0.19 -1.54
N GLU A 383 -1.60 0.72 -2.25
CA GLU A 383 -1.72 2.20 -2.27
C GLU A 383 -1.69 3.07 -0.99
N SER A 384 -1.49 2.58 0.24
CA SER A 384 -1.28 3.49 1.39
C SER A 384 -0.28 3.02 2.45
N PHE A 385 1.03 3.05 2.11
CA PHE A 385 2.15 2.92 3.06
C PHE A 385 1.99 3.74 4.35
N ARG A 386 1.27 4.86 4.27
CA ARG A 386 1.05 5.78 5.40
C ARG A 386 0.09 5.25 6.45
N GLU A 387 -0.90 4.41 6.16
CA GLU A 387 -1.86 3.99 7.21
C GLU A 387 -1.29 2.85 8.07
N HIS A 388 -0.57 1.91 7.45
CA HIS A 388 0.07 0.78 8.15
C HIS A 388 1.22 1.20 9.08
N THR A 389 1.91 2.30 8.78
CA THR A 389 2.94 2.89 9.63
C THR A 389 2.38 3.45 10.94
N HIS A 390 1.11 3.87 10.99
CA HIS A 390 0.51 4.44 12.21
C HIS A 390 0.09 3.37 13.22
N ASN A 391 -0.31 2.19 12.76
CA ASN A 391 -0.77 1.09 13.62
C ASN A 391 0.37 0.16 14.09
N HIS A 392 1.59 0.38 13.61
CA HIS A 392 2.78 -0.34 14.04
C HIS A 392 3.34 0.26 15.34
N LEU A 393 3.43 -0.57 16.38
CA LEU A 393 4.03 -0.22 17.65
C LEU A 393 5.38 -0.92 17.80
N SER A 394 6.45 -0.15 17.77
CA SER A 394 7.81 -0.64 18.03
C SER A 394 8.28 -0.24 19.43
N TYR A 395 8.63 -1.22 20.25
CA TYR A 395 9.30 -1.01 21.53
C TYR A 395 10.69 -1.63 21.49
N ARG A 396 11.72 -0.79 21.53
CA ARG A 396 13.12 -1.23 21.37
C ARG A 396 13.95 -0.72 22.54
N ILE A 397 14.49 -1.65 23.31
CA ILE A 397 15.55 -1.41 24.29
C ILE A 397 16.82 -2.09 23.75
N ALA A 398 18.01 -1.66 24.20
CA ALA A 398 19.27 -2.33 23.86
C ALA A 398 19.11 -3.86 23.88
N GLN A 399 19.23 -4.48 22.70
CA GLN A 399 19.22 -5.94 22.48
C GLN A 399 17.88 -6.65 22.69
N PHE A 400 16.79 -5.90 22.84
CA PHE A 400 15.43 -6.44 22.90
C PHE A 400 14.45 -5.57 22.12
N TRP A 401 13.88 -6.13 21.04
CA TRP A 401 12.91 -5.45 20.19
C TRP A 401 11.59 -6.19 20.22
N THR A 402 10.51 -5.46 20.43
CA THR A 402 9.14 -5.95 20.21
C THR A 402 8.49 -5.05 19.18
N ASP A 403 8.05 -5.65 18.09
CA ASP A 403 7.28 -5.00 17.04
C ASP A 403 5.89 -5.65 17.01
N SER A 404 4.82 -4.86 17.13
CA SER A 404 3.44 -5.33 17.15
C SER A 404 2.50 -4.45 16.32
N TYR A 405 1.35 -5.00 15.97
CA TYR A 405 0.26 -4.26 15.32
C TYR A 405 -0.86 -3.98 16.34
N GLU A 406 -1.42 -2.77 16.34
CA GLU A 406 -2.42 -2.35 17.33
C GLU A 406 -3.72 -3.18 17.24
N GLU A 407 -4.17 -3.51 16.04
CA GLU A 407 -5.39 -4.29 15.86
C GLU A 407 -5.17 -5.82 16.00
N PRO A 408 -6.12 -6.57 16.59
CA PRO A 408 -6.00 -8.02 16.75
C PRO A 408 -6.10 -8.80 15.43
N TYR A 409 -6.67 -8.17 14.39
CA TYR A 409 -6.81 -8.70 13.05
C TYR A 409 -6.38 -7.64 12.04
N TRP A 410 -5.63 -8.04 11.03
CA TRP A 410 -5.12 -7.15 9.99
C TRP A 410 -5.63 -7.54 8.60
N ASP A 411 -5.63 -6.60 7.67
CA ASP A 411 -6.04 -6.73 6.28
C ASP A 411 -4.89 -7.10 5.32
N VAL A 412 -3.65 -7.09 5.81
CA VAL A 412 -2.45 -7.47 5.06
C VAL A 412 -2.47 -8.94 4.61
N VAL A 413 -3.00 -9.83 5.47
CA VAL A 413 -3.15 -11.25 5.17
C VAL A 413 -4.62 -11.62 5.32
N THR A 414 -5.26 -12.02 4.23
CA THR A 414 -6.69 -12.36 4.20
C THR A 414 -6.95 -13.70 3.50
N SER A 415 -8.11 -14.28 3.76
CA SER A 415 -8.64 -15.44 3.04
C SER A 415 -10.00 -15.10 2.45
N THR A 416 -10.13 -15.24 1.14
CA THR A 416 -11.37 -14.90 0.41
C THR A 416 -12.22 -16.14 0.17
N TYR A 417 -13.49 -16.08 0.53
CA TYR A 417 -14.48 -17.13 0.30
C TYR A 417 -15.64 -16.60 -0.54
N THR A 418 -15.93 -17.25 -1.66
CA THR A 418 -17.13 -16.96 -2.46
C THR A 418 -18.27 -17.85 -2.01
N LEU A 419 -19.28 -17.26 -1.35
CA LEU A 419 -20.45 -17.95 -0.83
C LEU A 419 -21.67 -17.64 -1.70
N ASN A 420 -22.51 -18.64 -1.93
CA ASN A 420 -23.74 -18.47 -2.70
C ASN A 420 -24.97 -18.73 -1.83
N GLY A 421 -25.98 -17.86 -1.89
CA GLY A 421 -27.23 -18.05 -1.15
C GLY A 421 -28.00 -16.76 -0.91
N ALA A 422 -29.01 -16.83 -0.04
CA ALA A 422 -29.66 -15.65 0.52
C ALA A 422 -29.05 -15.34 1.89
N GLN A 423 -29.10 -14.06 2.30
CA GLN A 423 -28.48 -13.58 3.54
C GLN A 423 -29.47 -12.95 4.51
N VAL A 424 -29.33 -13.35 5.78
CA VAL A 424 -29.88 -12.64 6.93
C VAL A 424 -28.78 -12.43 7.95
N ALA A 425 -28.89 -11.38 8.75
CA ALA A 425 -27.89 -11.05 9.75
C ALA A 425 -28.50 -10.47 11.02
N GLN A 426 -27.74 -10.55 12.11
CA GLN A 426 -28.07 -9.86 13.36
C GLN A 426 -26.81 -9.19 13.86
N THR A 427 -26.88 -7.89 14.13
CA THR A 427 -25.80 -7.17 14.79
C THR A 427 -25.92 -7.30 16.30
N PHE A 428 -24.79 -7.26 16.99
CA PHE A 428 -24.72 -7.31 18.44
C PHE A 428 -23.55 -6.48 18.96
N LEU A 429 -23.75 -5.88 20.14
CA LEU A 429 -22.67 -5.20 20.87
C LEU A 429 -21.88 -6.22 21.68
N ASN A 430 -20.56 -6.29 21.47
CA ASN A 430 -19.69 -7.05 22.34
C ASN A 430 -19.27 -6.18 23.54
N SER A 431 -19.96 -6.30 24.66
CA SER A 431 -19.74 -5.45 25.84
C SER A 431 -18.42 -5.74 26.57
N GLN A 432 -17.90 -6.96 26.47
CA GLN A 432 -16.69 -7.41 27.17
C GLN A 432 -15.82 -8.22 26.21
N ALA A 433 -14.51 -8.02 26.29
CA ALA A 433 -13.57 -8.78 25.49
C ALA A 433 -13.67 -10.28 25.79
N GLY A 434 -13.34 -11.11 24.81
CA GLY A 434 -13.31 -12.55 25.01
C GLY A 434 -13.21 -13.34 23.72
N TRP A 435 -12.92 -14.62 23.88
CA TRP A 435 -12.83 -15.57 22.77
C TRP A 435 -14.21 -16.18 22.49
N LEU A 436 -14.82 -15.81 21.37
CA LEU A 436 -16.04 -16.42 20.86
C LEU A 436 -15.69 -17.82 20.34
N THR A 437 -16.27 -18.83 20.98
CA THR A 437 -16.02 -20.27 20.69
C THR A 437 -17.10 -20.90 19.84
N GLY A 438 -18.25 -20.23 19.74
CA GLY A 438 -19.39 -20.74 19.00
C GLY A 438 -20.63 -19.86 19.11
N VAL A 439 -21.62 -20.18 18.29
CA VAL A 439 -22.92 -19.52 18.25
C VAL A 439 -24.02 -20.58 18.29
N ASP A 440 -25.04 -20.35 19.10
CA ASP A 440 -26.26 -21.15 19.16
C ASP A 440 -27.31 -20.50 18.23
N LEU A 441 -27.73 -21.22 17.19
CA LEU A 441 -28.71 -20.75 16.20
C LEU A 441 -30.01 -21.53 16.31
N THR A 442 -31.16 -20.85 16.17
CA THR A 442 -32.48 -21.46 16.32
C THR A 442 -33.20 -21.59 15.00
N PHE A 443 -33.25 -22.80 14.42
CA PHE A 443 -34.01 -23.07 13.19
C PHE A 443 -35.40 -23.61 13.52
N THR A 444 -36.47 -22.92 13.14
CA THR A 444 -37.86 -23.35 13.40
C THR A 444 -38.33 -24.39 12.39
N ARG A 445 -37.83 -24.28 11.16
CA ARG A 445 -38.01 -25.26 10.08
C ARG A 445 -36.69 -25.45 9.37
N ARG A 446 -36.41 -26.69 9.02
CA ARG A 446 -35.26 -27.10 8.22
C ARG A 446 -35.75 -27.53 6.85
N GLY A 447 -35.10 -27.05 5.79
CA GLY A 447 -35.34 -27.50 4.42
C GLY A 447 -35.01 -28.98 4.21
N THR A 448 -35.04 -29.43 2.96
CA THR A 448 -34.64 -30.80 2.58
C THR A 448 -33.14 -30.95 2.27
N SER A 449 -32.45 -29.83 2.03
CA SER A 449 -31.01 -29.73 1.80
C SER A 449 -30.52 -28.28 1.99
N GLY A 450 -29.22 -28.04 1.79
CA GLY A 450 -28.59 -26.72 1.80
C GLY A 450 -27.82 -26.44 3.09
N ASN A 451 -26.50 -26.27 2.97
CA ASN A 451 -25.65 -25.90 4.10
C ASN A 451 -25.88 -24.44 4.51
N VAL A 452 -25.57 -24.11 5.75
CA VAL A 452 -25.62 -22.73 6.26
C VAL A 452 -24.20 -22.27 6.53
N HIS A 453 -23.81 -21.16 5.92
CA HIS A 453 -22.54 -20.50 6.21
C HIS A 453 -22.76 -19.42 7.26
N LEU A 454 -22.02 -19.48 8.36
CA LEU A 454 -22.01 -18.47 9.41
C LEU A 454 -20.73 -17.64 9.27
N THR A 455 -20.90 -16.33 9.13
CA THR A 455 -19.80 -15.36 9.09
C THR A 455 -19.95 -14.39 10.26
N ILE A 456 -18.89 -14.21 11.03
CA ILE A 456 -18.76 -13.15 12.03
C ILE A 456 -17.91 -12.04 11.40
N CYS A 457 -18.43 -10.83 11.35
CA CYS A 457 -17.77 -9.68 10.73
C CYS A 457 -17.93 -8.40 11.55
N GLU A 458 -17.07 -7.43 11.27
CA GLU A 458 -17.24 -6.06 11.75
C GLU A 458 -18.41 -5.36 11.04
N LEU A 459 -18.71 -4.13 11.44
CA LEU A 459 -19.75 -3.31 10.81
C LEU A 459 -19.12 -2.16 10.04
N THR A 460 -19.79 -1.76 8.96
CA THR A 460 -19.51 -0.50 8.26
C THR A 460 -19.73 0.70 9.19
N PRO A 461 -19.21 1.90 8.87
CA PRO A 461 -19.52 3.12 9.61
C PRO A 461 -21.02 3.43 9.73
N SER A 462 -21.82 2.96 8.77
CA SER A 462 -23.30 3.05 8.78
C SER A 462 -23.99 2.02 9.69
N GLY A 463 -23.26 1.08 10.29
CA GLY A 463 -23.79 0.06 11.20
C GLY A 463 -24.36 -1.18 10.54
N THR A 464 -24.11 -1.40 9.25
CA THR A 464 -24.49 -2.62 8.52
C THR A 464 -23.37 -3.66 8.57
N PRO A 465 -23.66 -4.97 8.43
CA PRO A 465 -22.63 -6.00 8.33
C PRO A 465 -21.62 -5.72 7.21
N ASP A 466 -20.33 -5.98 7.45
CA ASP A 466 -19.25 -5.76 6.49
C ASP A 466 -18.51 -7.07 6.17
N LEU A 467 -18.85 -7.70 5.05
CA LEU A 467 -18.26 -8.97 4.63
C LEU A 467 -16.81 -8.86 4.14
N ALA A 468 -16.33 -7.64 3.84
CA ALA A 468 -14.92 -7.39 3.54
C ALA A 468 -14.05 -7.35 4.82
N ASN A 469 -14.69 -7.18 5.98
CA ASN A 469 -14.05 -7.17 7.30
C ASN A 469 -14.55 -8.36 8.14
N ALA A 470 -14.50 -9.57 7.57
CA ALA A 470 -14.86 -10.78 8.29
C ALA A 470 -13.73 -11.25 9.21
N ILE A 471 -14.10 -11.79 10.37
CA ILE A 471 -13.17 -12.29 11.39
C ILE A 471 -13.18 -13.81 11.45
N GLN A 472 -14.35 -14.41 11.22
CA GLN A 472 -14.51 -15.87 11.22
C GLN A 472 -15.57 -16.29 10.20
N GLN A 473 -15.26 -17.29 9.39
CA GLN A 473 -16.23 -18.00 8.55
C GLN A 473 -16.27 -19.48 8.94
N THR A 474 -17.47 -20.06 8.95
CA THR A 474 -17.64 -21.52 9.09
C THR A 474 -18.84 -22.03 8.33
N THR A 475 -18.77 -23.28 7.87
CA THR A 475 -19.86 -23.94 7.15
C THR A 475 -20.49 -25.00 8.03
N ILE A 476 -21.80 -24.89 8.23
CA ILE A 476 -22.62 -25.84 8.98
C ILE A 476 -23.28 -26.76 7.97
N ASP A 477 -22.94 -28.04 8.06
CA ASP A 477 -23.59 -29.08 7.26
C ASP A 477 -25.09 -29.12 7.60
N PHE A 478 -25.93 -29.19 6.56
CA PHE A 478 -27.36 -29.42 6.64
C PHE A 478 -27.75 -30.50 7.67
N LEU A 479 -27.01 -31.61 7.72
CA LEU A 479 -27.29 -32.74 8.61
C LEU A 479 -27.11 -32.39 10.09
N ASN A 480 -26.31 -31.37 10.40
CA ASN A 480 -26.05 -30.91 11.75
C ASN A 480 -27.08 -29.87 12.23
N LEU A 481 -27.94 -29.36 11.34
CA LEU A 481 -29.00 -28.43 11.69
C LEU A 481 -30.07 -29.13 12.54
N ARG A 482 -30.33 -28.56 13.71
CA ARG A 482 -31.36 -28.99 14.67
C ARG A 482 -32.57 -28.08 14.58
N GLN A 483 -33.74 -28.68 14.69
CA GLN A 483 -35.01 -27.97 14.72
C GLN A 483 -35.37 -27.57 16.15
N TYR A 484 -35.87 -26.34 16.33
CA TYR A 484 -36.41 -25.81 17.57
C TYR A 484 -37.45 -26.79 18.17
N PRO A 485 -37.43 -27.08 19.48
CA PRO A 485 -36.82 -26.30 20.57
C PRO A 485 -35.31 -26.50 20.78
N ALA A 486 -34.65 -27.41 20.06
CA ALA A 486 -33.21 -27.60 20.17
C ALA A 486 -32.45 -26.56 19.32
N ALA A 487 -31.54 -25.81 19.94
CA ALA A 487 -30.62 -24.94 19.21
C ALA A 487 -29.55 -25.76 18.47
N THR A 488 -29.12 -25.25 17.32
CA THR A 488 -27.94 -25.70 16.58
C THR A 488 -26.72 -24.98 17.14
N THR A 489 -25.92 -25.68 17.95
CA THR A 489 -24.65 -25.13 18.46
C THR A 489 -23.57 -25.29 17.40
N VAL A 490 -23.07 -24.17 16.90
CA VAL A 490 -22.01 -24.08 15.91
C VAL A 490 -20.72 -23.75 16.64
N SER A 491 -19.75 -24.67 16.63
CA SER A 491 -18.42 -24.45 17.20
C SER A 491 -17.43 -24.18 16.07
N PHE A 492 -16.52 -23.24 16.28
CA PHE A 492 -15.46 -22.88 15.34
C PHE A 492 -14.16 -22.57 16.09
N THR A 493 -13.07 -22.33 15.35
CA THR A 493 -11.80 -21.90 15.93
C THR A 493 -12.05 -20.66 16.79
N PRO A 494 -11.72 -20.65 18.09
CA PRO A 494 -12.03 -19.52 18.94
C PRO A 494 -11.53 -18.19 18.37
N THR A 495 -12.40 -17.20 18.32
CA THR A 495 -12.13 -15.91 17.68
C THR A 495 -12.17 -14.81 18.72
N TYR A 496 -11.15 -13.97 18.80
CA TYR A 496 -11.11 -12.87 19.76
C TYR A 496 -12.07 -11.76 19.32
N LEU A 497 -12.91 -11.28 20.23
CA LEU A 497 -13.75 -10.10 19.99
C LEU A 497 -13.39 -9.00 20.99
N THR A 498 -13.03 -7.82 20.49
CA THR A 498 -12.71 -6.62 21.28
C THR A 498 -13.96 -6.07 21.98
N ALA A 499 -13.79 -5.59 23.21
CA ALA A 499 -14.87 -4.94 23.97
C ALA A 499 -15.28 -3.61 23.33
N GLY A 500 -16.56 -3.24 23.45
CA GLY A 500 -17.10 -1.96 22.97
C GLY A 500 -17.34 -1.89 21.46
N LYS A 501 -16.78 -2.82 20.66
CA LYS A 501 -17.09 -2.95 19.24
C LYS A 501 -18.43 -3.67 19.01
N ARG A 502 -19.07 -3.36 17.88
CA ARG A 502 -20.24 -4.09 17.38
C ARG A 502 -19.81 -5.03 16.27
N TYR A 503 -20.43 -6.20 16.24
CA TYR A 503 -20.18 -7.22 15.21
C TYR A 503 -21.52 -7.68 14.63
N ALA A 504 -21.48 -8.31 13.47
CA ALA A 504 -22.62 -9.00 12.87
C ALA A 504 -22.36 -10.51 12.81
N MET A 505 -23.42 -11.28 13.07
CA MET A 505 -23.51 -12.66 12.59
C MET A 505 -24.33 -12.66 11.30
N VAL A 506 -23.74 -13.14 10.22
CA VAL A 506 -24.38 -13.25 8.90
C VAL A 506 -24.55 -14.72 8.56
N LEU A 507 -25.77 -15.11 8.18
CA LEU A 507 -26.10 -16.44 7.73
C LEU A 507 -26.33 -16.41 6.22
N THR A 508 -25.58 -17.20 5.48
CA THR A 508 -25.75 -17.37 4.02
C THR A 508 -26.16 -18.81 3.72
N THR A 509 -27.25 -19.02 2.99
CA THR A 509 -27.69 -20.38 2.60
C THR A 509 -28.54 -20.38 1.33
N GLN A 510 -28.48 -21.49 0.59
CA GLN A 510 -29.40 -21.79 -0.52
C GLN A 510 -30.58 -22.66 -0.08
N GLY A 511 -30.52 -23.26 1.11
CA GLY A 511 -31.54 -24.17 1.63
C GLY A 511 -32.71 -23.41 2.24
N ASP A 512 -33.94 -23.92 2.04
CA ASP A 512 -35.18 -23.32 2.56
C ASP A 512 -35.32 -23.50 4.08
N HIS A 513 -34.46 -22.81 4.82
CA HIS A 513 -34.40 -22.82 6.28
C HIS A 513 -35.10 -21.59 6.86
N TYR A 514 -35.72 -21.78 8.02
CA TYR A 514 -36.42 -20.73 8.75
C TYR A 514 -35.76 -20.53 10.10
N ILE A 515 -35.48 -19.28 10.45
CA ILE A 515 -34.89 -18.91 11.73
C ILE A 515 -35.97 -18.39 12.69
N GLY A 516 -35.82 -18.71 13.96
CA GLY A 516 -36.68 -18.20 15.02
C GLY A 516 -36.45 -16.72 15.25
N MET A 517 -37.54 -15.96 15.36
CA MET A 517 -37.54 -14.53 15.67
C MET A 517 -38.12 -14.29 17.07
N ALA A 518 -37.51 -13.35 17.77
CA ALA A 518 -38.02 -12.72 18.98
C ALA A 518 -38.61 -11.34 18.65
N ASP A 519 -39.38 -10.79 19.60
CA ASP A 519 -39.93 -9.44 19.50
C ASP A 519 -38.78 -8.41 19.42
N GLY A 520 -38.89 -7.35 18.63
CA GLY A 520 -37.79 -6.37 18.43
C GLY A 520 -37.39 -5.58 19.69
N GLY A 521 -38.17 -5.69 20.78
CA GLY A 521 -37.78 -5.20 22.10
C GLY A 521 -36.93 -6.18 22.90
N ALA A 522 -36.71 -7.40 22.41
CA ALA A 522 -35.99 -8.45 23.13
C ALA A 522 -34.47 -8.20 23.16
N TYR A 523 -33.91 -7.51 22.15
CA TYR A 523 -32.49 -7.19 22.11
C TYR A 523 -32.19 -5.78 21.56
N LEU A 524 -32.22 -4.78 22.46
CA LEU A 524 -31.99 -3.36 22.13
C LEU A 524 -30.56 -3.01 21.68
N SER A 525 -29.60 -3.93 21.83
CA SER A 525 -28.18 -3.69 21.55
C SER A 525 -27.75 -4.18 20.17
N GLY A 526 -28.70 -4.41 19.27
CA GLY A 526 -28.50 -4.93 17.94
C GLY A 526 -29.65 -4.58 17.00
N THR A 527 -29.54 -5.04 15.76
CA THR A 527 -30.58 -4.89 14.75
C THR A 527 -30.54 -6.11 13.84
N PHE A 528 -31.72 -6.62 13.48
CA PHE A 528 -31.85 -7.65 12.48
C PHE A 528 -31.73 -7.05 11.08
N PHE A 529 -31.01 -7.70 10.20
CA PHE A 529 -30.87 -7.30 8.80
C PHE A 529 -31.23 -8.44 7.86
N TYR A 530 -31.76 -8.07 6.70
CA TYR A 530 -31.93 -8.98 5.58
C TYR A 530 -31.36 -8.33 4.32
N SER A 531 -30.82 -9.17 3.42
CA SER A 531 -30.30 -8.69 2.14
C SER A 531 -31.41 -8.74 1.09
N THR A 532 -31.74 -7.64 0.42
CA THR A 532 -32.77 -7.63 -0.64
C THR A 532 -32.21 -7.78 -2.04
N ASP A 533 -30.95 -7.41 -2.24
CA ASP A 533 -30.30 -7.37 -3.56
C ASP A 533 -28.81 -7.72 -3.49
N GLY A 534 -28.43 -8.72 -2.69
CA GLY A 534 -27.07 -9.27 -2.67
C GLY A 534 -25.95 -8.36 -2.12
N ALA A 535 -26.17 -7.06 -1.94
CA ALA A 535 -25.21 -6.13 -1.35
C ALA A 535 -25.85 -5.21 -0.29
N TYR A 536 -27.15 -4.95 -0.41
CA TYR A 536 -27.87 -4.03 0.46
C TYR A 536 -28.50 -4.75 1.66
N PHE A 537 -28.02 -4.43 2.86
CA PHE A 537 -28.65 -4.83 4.12
C PHE A 537 -29.71 -3.81 4.54
N ALA A 538 -30.97 -4.26 4.63
CA ALA A 538 -32.06 -3.47 5.18
C ALA A 538 -32.30 -3.86 6.65
N GLY A 539 -32.25 -2.88 7.56
CA GLY A 539 -32.46 -3.09 8.99
C GLY A 539 -33.94 -3.16 9.37
N ASP A 540 -34.31 -4.13 10.20
CA ASP A 540 -35.61 -4.28 10.83
C ASP A 540 -35.46 -4.23 12.35
N ILE A 541 -36.04 -3.21 12.97
CA ILE A 541 -36.02 -3.03 14.42
C ILE A 541 -37.22 -3.69 15.12
N THR A 542 -38.17 -4.24 14.36
CA THR A 542 -39.40 -4.84 14.90
C THR A 542 -39.23 -6.31 15.28
N LYS A 543 -38.11 -6.92 14.88
CA LYS A 543 -37.79 -8.32 15.10
C LYS A 543 -36.32 -8.48 15.45
N ASP A 544 -36.02 -9.45 16.29
CA ASP A 544 -34.65 -9.88 16.59
C ASP A 544 -34.48 -11.36 16.26
N MET A 545 -33.32 -11.74 15.73
CA MET A 545 -32.97 -13.14 15.55
C MET A 545 -32.79 -13.84 16.91
N MET A 546 -33.27 -15.07 17.06
CA MET A 546 -32.97 -15.89 18.24
C MET A 546 -31.58 -16.53 18.11
N PHE A 547 -30.62 -16.04 18.90
CA PHE A 547 -29.25 -16.54 18.93
C PHE A 547 -28.68 -16.67 20.35
N GLY A 548 -27.57 -17.38 20.48
CA GLY A 548 -26.74 -17.40 21.68
C GLY A 548 -25.25 -17.28 21.35
N LEU A 549 -24.52 -16.45 22.06
CA LEU A 549 -23.07 -16.28 21.87
C LEU A 549 -22.31 -17.02 22.98
N ARG A 550 -21.44 -17.95 22.58
CA ARG A 550 -20.67 -18.77 23.51
C ARG A 550 -19.22 -18.34 23.57
N PHE A 551 -18.76 -17.96 24.75
CA PHE A 551 -17.39 -17.52 24.98
C PHE A 551 -16.58 -18.55 25.78
N ALA A 552 -15.27 -18.50 25.63
CA ALA A 552 -14.35 -19.30 26.42
C ALA A 552 -14.37 -18.85 27.89
N LYS A 553 -14.46 -19.83 28.80
CA LYS A 553 -14.24 -19.67 30.24
C LYS A 553 -13.07 -20.52 30.67
N PHE A 554 -11.99 -19.87 31.08
CA PHE A 554 -10.69 -20.47 31.35
C PHE A 554 -10.62 -21.09 32.75
N SER A 555 -9.87 -22.19 32.86
CA SER A 555 -9.79 -22.99 34.09
C SER A 555 -8.74 -22.48 35.08
N GLY A 556 -7.79 -21.66 34.62
CA GLY A 556 -6.72 -21.09 35.44
C GLY A 556 -6.33 -19.70 34.96
N SER A 557 -5.83 -18.87 35.88
CA SER A 557 -5.36 -17.50 35.57
C SER A 557 -3.92 -17.46 35.07
N ARG A 558 -3.11 -18.49 35.35
CA ARG A 558 -1.74 -18.61 34.86
C ARG A 558 -1.48 -20.03 34.36
N VAL A 559 -1.01 -20.17 33.12
CA VAL A 559 -0.70 -21.46 32.50
C VAL A 559 0.64 -21.36 31.79
N ALA A 560 1.60 -22.20 32.16
CA ALA A 560 2.87 -22.33 31.46
C ALA A 560 2.83 -23.55 30.54
N VAL A 561 3.30 -23.38 29.30
CA VAL A 561 3.19 -24.38 28.24
C VAL A 561 4.54 -24.58 27.61
N ASP A 562 5.07 -25.80 27.73
CA ASP A 562 6.34 -26.16 27.10
C ASP A 562 6.19 -26.27 25.58
N LEU A 563 7.05 -25.54 24.87
CA LEU A 563 7.20 -25.59 23.43
C LEU A 563 8.40 -26.46 23.06
N GLN A 564 8.54 -26.77 21.77
CA GLN A 564 9.76 -27.43 21.28
C GLN A 564 10.99 -26.57 21.63
N PRO A 565 12.09 -27.19 22.11
CA PRO A 565 13.29 -26.47 22.49
C PRO A 565 13.96 -25.86 21.26
N LEU A 566 14.61 -24.71 21.47
CA LEU A 566 15.44 -24.07 20.46
C LEU A 566 16.77 -24.81 20.36
N ASN A 567 17.25 -25.04 19.15
CA ASN A 567 18.49 -25.76 18.90
C ASN A 567 19.27 -25.11 17.76
N LEU A 568 20.56 -24.87 17.98
CA LEU A 568 21.50 -24.42 16.96
C LEU A 568 22.87 -25.06 17.18
N ASP A 569 23.36 -25.78 16.18
CA ASP A 569 24.72 -26.29 16.21
C ASP A 569 25.73 -25.13 16.23
N GLY A 570 26.72 -25.23 17.10
CA GLY A 570 27.67 -24.13 17.34
C GLY A 570 27.17 -23.03 18.28
N GLY A 571 25.98 -23.17 18.88
CA GLY A 571 25.49 -22.35 19.99
C GLY A 571 24.67 -21.12 19.60
N ILE A 572 23.76 -20.68 20.48
CA ILE A 572 22.79 -19.60 20.22
C ILE A 572 23.28 -18.26 20.79
N ALA A 573 23.23 -17.19 20.00
CA ALA A 573 23.56 -15.82 20.42
C ALA A 573 22.40 -14.82 20.25
N GLY A 574 21.40 -15.18 19.45
CA GLY A 574 20.16 -14.41 19.35
C GLY A 574 18.96 -15.27 18.96
N ILE A 575 17.79 -14.75 19.30
CA ILE A 575 16.48 -15.39 19.18
C ILE A 575 15.54 -14.39 18.53
N ASP A 576 14.82 -14.81 17.51
CA ASP A 576 13.83 -14.02 16.80
C ASP A 576 12.54 -14.83 16.67
N LEU A 577 11.48 -14.36 17.31
CA LEU A 577 10.18 -15.01 17.38
C LEU A 577 9.17 -14.18 16.60
N LEU A 578 8.67 -14.71 15.48
CA LEU A 578 7.60 -14.09 14.70
C LEU A 578 6.33 -14.94 14.84
N SER A 579 5.35 -14.44 15.57
CA SER A 579 4.15 -15.22 15.85
C SER A 579 2.86 -14.43 15.78
N SER A 580 1.81 -15.08 15.28
CA SER A 580 0.46 -14.54 15.31
C SER A 580 -0.12 -14.73 16.70
N MET A 581 -0.41 -13.64 17.40
CA MET A 581 -0.90 -13.68 18.77
C MET A 581 -1.81 -12.49 19.08
N VAL A 582 -2.72 -12.70 20.02
CA VAL A 582 -3.54 -11.62 20.59
C VAL A 582 -3.28 -11.58 22.09
N THR A 583 -2.80 -10.44 22.57
CA THR A 583 -2.56 -10.15 23.98
C THR A 583 -3.45 -8.98 24.40
N PRO A 584 -4.66 -9.25 24.94
CA PRO A 584 -5.54 -8.20 25.44
C PRO A 584 -4.88 -7.42 26.60
N ASP A 585 -5.21 -6.13 26.77
CA ASP A 585 -4.61 -5.23 27.78
C ASP A 585 -4.61 -5.77 29.22
N ALA A 586 -5.57 -6.62 29.56
CA ALA A 586 -5.71 -7.23 30.89
C ALA A 586 -5.02 -8.60 31.03
N CYS A 587 -4.23 -9.00 30.03
CA CYS A 587 -3.55 -10.28 29.94
C CYS A 587 -2.09 -10.09 29.52
N ASP A 588 -1.29 -11.13 29.69
CA ASP A 588 0.11 -11.15 29.31
C ASP A 588 0.47 -12.52 28.72
N LEU A 589 1.33 -12.50 27.69
CA LEU A 589 1.88 -13.69 27.05
C LEU A 589 3.39 -13.52 26.99
N THR A 590 4.09 -14.26 27.83
CA THR A 590 5.54 -14.15 27.96
C THR A 590 6.22 -15.42 27.47
N PHE A 591 7.16 -15.30 26.54
CA PHE A 591 8.08 -16.39 26.18
C PHE A 591 9.22 -16.44 27.19
N GLN A 592 9.54 -17.64 27.69
CA GLN A 592 10.61 -17.85 28.64
C GLN A 592 11.53 -18.96 28.16
N VAL A 593 12.83 -18.79 28.37
CA VAL A 593 13.84 -19.83 28.12
C VAL A 593 14.40 -20.32 29.44
N GLN A 594 14.83 -21.58 29.46
CA GLN A 594 15.46 -22.16 30.64
C GLN A 594 16.97 -21.91 30.63
N LEU A 595 17.46 -21.21 31.65
CA LEU A 595 18.87 -20.99 31.92
C LEU A 595 19.28 -21.72 33.21
N ASN A 596 20.57 -21.73 33.54
CA ASN A 596 21.08 -22.32 34.79
C ASN A 596 20.44 -21.69 36.06
N THR A 597 19.94 -20.46 35.95
CA THR A 597 19.27 -19.72 37.02
C THR A 597 17.77 -20.03 37.12
N GLY A 598 17.20 -20.79 36.18
CA GLY A 598 15.78 -21.10 36.08
C GLY A 598 15.14 -20.58 34.79
N TRP A 599 13.81 -20.53 34.76
CA TRP A 599 13.05 -19.95 33.66
C TRP A 599 13.11 -18.42 33.72
N VAL A 600 13.58 -17.81 32.63
CA VAL A 600 13.75 -16.35 32.53
C VAL A 600 12.98 -15.85 31.30
N PRO A 601 12.18 -14.78 31.41
CA PRO A 601 11.56 -14.11 30.25
C PRO A 601 12.60 -13.71 29.22
N VAL A 602 12.28 -13.87 27.92
CA VAL A 602 13.16 -13.46 26.82
C VAL A 602 13.50 -11.96 26.89
N SER A 603 12.56 -11.14 27.38
CA SER A 603 12.73 -9.70 27.61
C SER A 603 13.69 -9.35 28.76
N GLU A 604 14.01 -10.30 29.63
CA GLU A 604 14.85 -10.09 30.83
C GLU A 604 16.19 -10.84 30.76
N ILE A 605 16.49 -11.47 29.61
CA ILE A 605 17.76 -12.17 29.43
C ILE A 605 18.89 -11.13 29.33
N SER A 606 19.87 -11.22 30.23
CA SER A 606 21.10 -10.42 30.07
C SER A 606 22.02 -11.04 29.02
N THR A 607 22.86 -10.25 28.37
CA THR A 607 23.86 -10.72 27.38
C THR A 607 24.76 -11.82 27.91
N ASN A 608 25.20 -11.67 29.17
CA ASN A 608 26.03 -12.66 29.85
C ASN A 608 25.28 -13.98 30.14
N ALA A 609 23.96 -13.99 30.05
CA ALA A 609 23.16 -15.17 30.34
C ALA A 609 23.27 -16.24 29.24
N LEU A 610 23.68 -15.86 28.03
CA LEU A 610 24.03 -16.76 26.92
C LEU A 610 25.55 -17.03 26.84
N ALA A 611 26.32 -16.65 27.86
CA ALA A 611 27.75 -16.95 27.91
C ALA A 611 28.01 -18.46 27.80
N GLY A 612 28.94 -18.84 26.93
CA GLY A 612 29.20 -20.23 26.57
C GLY A 612 28.40 -20.75 25.37
N LEU A 613 27.53 -19.91 24.78
CA LEU A 613 26.79 -20.19 23.55
C LEU A 613 26.07 -21.55 23.61
N PRO A 614 25.03 -21.69 24.46
CA PRO A 614 24.34 -22.96 24.64
C PRO A 614 23.73 -23.41 23.30
N PRO A 615 23.95 -24.67 22.88
CA PRO A 615 23.39 -25.20 21.62
C PRO A 615 21.91 -25.53 21.73
N LEU A 616 21.37 -25.69 22.95
CA LEU A 616 19.98 -26.01 23.20
C LEU A 616 19.42 -25.14 24.31
N LEU A 617 18.27 -24.50 24.05
CA LEU A 617 17.52 -23.69 25.02
C LEU A 617 16.07 -24.18 25.07
N PRO A 618 15.62 -24.81 26.16
CA PRO A 618 14.21 -25.13 26.36
C PRO A 618 13.37 -23.85 26.35
N LEU A 619 12.23 -23.89 25.66
CA LEU A 619 11.32 -22.76 25.47
C LEU A 619 9.94 -23.08 26.07
N GLN A 620 9.34 -22.11 26.75
CA GLN A 620 7.94 -22.19 27.18
C GLN A 620 7.21 -20.86 26.91
N ALA A 621 5.90 -20.95 26.69
CA ALA A 621 5.00 -19.80 26.66
C ALA A 621 4.18 -19.74 27.96
N VAL A 622 4.18 -18.60 28.63
CA VAL A 622 3.44 -18.37 29.87
C VAL A 622 2.27 -17.44 29.61
N PHE A 623 1.06 -17.97 29.71
CA PHE A 623 -0.18 -17.24 29.62
C PHE A 623 -0.58 -16.73 31.01
N GLN A 624 -0.81 -15.43 31.12
CA GLN A 624 -1.38 -14.80 32.31
C GLN A 624 -2.65 -14.05 31.92
N GLY A 625 -3.72 -14.26 32.68
CA GLY A 625 -5.02 -13.69 32.41
C GLY A 625 -6.01 -13.97 33.53
N THR A 626 -7.28 -14.01 33.17
CA THR A 626 -8.41 -14.17 34.08
C THR A 626 -9.28 -15.36 33.64
N PRO A 627 -10.21 -15.83 34.50
CA PRO A 627 -11.15 -16.87 34.08
C PRO A 627 -12.02 -16.51 32.86
N ASP A 628 -12.18 -15.22 32.53
CA ASP A 628 -13.06 -14.76 31.45
C ASP A 628 -12.30 -14.26 30.21
N LEU A 629 -10.97 -14.09 30.32
CA LEU A 629 -10.12 -13.54 29.26
C LEU A 629 -8.67 -14.02 29.42
N HIS A 630 -8.05 -14.44 28.33
CA HIS A 630 -6.64 -14.82 28.24
C HIS A 630 -6.04 -14.37 26.92
N ALA A 631 -4.70 -14.31 26.84
CA ALA A 631 -3.98 -14.20 25.59
C ALA A 631 -4.12 -15.47 24.74
N GLY A 632 -3.92 -15.36 23.43
CA GLY A 632 -3.96 -16.48 22.50
C GLY A 632 -2.77 -16.47 21.55
N LEU A 633 -2.24 -17.65 21.28
CA LEU A 633 -1.07 -17.85 20.43
C LEU A 633 -1.45 -18.78 19.28
N PHE A 634 -1.31 -18.33 18.05
CA PHE A 634 -1.49 -19.19 16.89
C PHE A 634 -0.16 -19.88 16.58
N LEU A 635 -0.06 -21.19 16.77
CA LEU A 635 1.18 -21.94 16.54
C LEU A 635 1.45 -22.14 15.05
N ALA A 636 0.41 -22.46 14.29
CA ALA A 636 0.54 -22.76 12.87
C ALA A 636 1.03 -21.53 12.09
N GLY A 637 2.15 -21.67 11.39
CA GLY A 637 2.84 -20.60 10.70
C GLY A 637 3.66 -19.67 11.59
N SER A 638 3.55 -19.70 12.92
CA SER A 638 4.43 -18.91 13.78
C SER A 638 5.81 -19.56 13.84
N GLU A 639 6.86 -18.76 13.69
CA GLU A 639 8.23 -19.25 13.57
C GLU A 639 9.16 -18.66 14.62
N VAL A 640 10.21 -19.43 14.92
CA VAL A 640 11.35 -18.99 15.70
C VAL A 640 12.61 -19.23 14.91
N SER A 641 13.41 -18.19 14.75
CA SER A 641 14.76 -18.23 14.22
C SER A 641 15.75 -18.05 15.36
N VAL A 642 16.76 -18.90 15.39
CA VAL A 642 17.93 -18.74 16.26
C VAL A 642 19.16 -18.60 15.39
N GLU A 643 20.03 -17.68 15.79
CA GLU A 643 21.25 -17.43 15.04
C GLU A 643 22.46 -17.21 15.94
N ARG A 644 23.63 -17.42 15.31
CA ARG A 644 24.92 -17.05 15.84
C ARG A 644 25.64 -16.21 14.79
N PRO A 645 26.01 -14.96 15.11
CA PRO A 645 26.77 -14.14 14.16
C PRO A 645 28.18 -14.70 13.99
N ARG A 646 28.75 -14.45 12.81
CA ARG A 646 30.19 -14.64 12.58
C ARG A 646 30.98 -13.67 13.43
N THR A 647 32.26 -13.97 13.59
CA THR A 647 33.25 -13.07 14.20
C THR A 647 33.91 -12.16 13.17
N THR A 648 33.52 -12.25 11.91
CA THR A 648 34.02 -11.46 10.80
C THR A 648 32.87 -11.09 9.87
N PHE A 649 32.86 -9.88 9.33
CA PHE A 649 31.98 -9.50 8.22
C PHE A 649 32.77 -8.85 7.10
N LYS A 650 32.21 -8.93 5.90
CA LYS A 650 32.68 -8.23 4.69
C LYS A 650 31.45 -7.69 3.96
N HIS A 651 31.37 -6.38 3.84
CA HIS A 651 30.35 -5.69 3.07
C HIS A 651 30.96 -5.13 1.78
N ILE A 652 30.19 -5.16 0.71
CA ILE A 652 30.59 -4.70 -0.62
C ILE A 652 29.47 -3.79 -1.10
N SER A 653 29.79 -2.55 -1.45
CA SER A 653 28.83 -1.63 -2.04
C SER A 653 28.58 -1.98 -3.51
N THR A 654 27.43 -1.53 -4.03
CA THR A 654 27.27 -1.44 -5.49
C THR A 654 28.33 -0.48 -6.07
N PRO A 655 28.69 -0.62 -7.37
CA PRO A 655 29.65 0.28 -7.99
C PRO A 655 29.14 1.73 -8.00
N ARG A 656 29.90 2.63 -7.39
CA ARG A 656 29.64 4.08 -7.42
C ARG A 656 30.16 4.64 -8.73
N ILE A 657 29.33 5.41 -9.43
CA ILE A 657 29.69 6.07 -10.70
C ILE A 657 29.77 7.58 -10.44
N LEU A 658 30.97 8.14 -10.64
CA LEU A 658 31.24 9.54 -10.32
C LEU A 658 30.83 10.47 -11.45
N ALA A 659 30.51 11.73 -11.12
CA ALA A 659 30.20 12.75 -12.11
C ALA A 659 31.44 13.14 -12.93
N GLY A 660 32.61 13.14 -12.27
CA GLY A 660 33.94 13.31 -12.86
C GLY A 660 34.93 12.29 -12.30
N ALA A 661 36.01 12.01 -13.04
CA ALA A 661 37.05 11.13 -12.51
C ALA A 661 37.78 11.81 -11.33
N SER A 662 37.85 11.12 -10.20
CA SER A 662 38.42 11.60 -8.94
C SER A 662 39.68 10.83 -8.56
N ASP A 663 40.68 11.51 -8.00
CA ASP A 663 41.87 10.88 -7.44
C ASP A 663 41.90 10.86 -5.90
N THR A 664 40.91 11.50 -5.25
CA THR A 664 40.83 11.57 -3.80
C THR A 664 39.42 11.27 -3.31
N VAL A 665 39.28 10.24 -2.48
CA VAL A 665 37.98 9.81 -1.95
C VAL A 665 38.05 9.80 -0.42
N ARG A 666 37.03 10.38 0.22
CA ARG A 666 36.88 10.36 1.68
C ARG A 666 35.61 9.60 2.04
N VAL A 667 35.73 8.63 2.93
CA VAL A 667 34.60 7.83 3.43
C VAL A 667 34.52 7.96 4.95
N GLU A 668 33.39 8.46 5.43
CA GLU A 668 33.02 8.53 6.84
C GLU A 668 32.12 7.35 7.20
N TRP A 669 32.43 6.70 8.32
CA TRP A 669 31.68 5.58 8.87
C TRP A 669 31.21 5.90 10.28
N SER A 670 29.93 5.71 10.57
CA SER A 670 29.40 5.69 11.94
C SER A 670 29.28 4.24 12.42
N LEU A 671 30.02 3.88 13.46
CA LEU A 671 30.04 2.54 14.05
C LEU A 671 29.30 2.53 15.39
N GLY A 672 28.29 1.66 15.51
CA GLY A 672 27.47 1.50 16.71
C GLY A 672 27.97 0.36 17.62
N ASN A 673 27.84 0.54 18.94
CA ASN A 673 28.28 -0.43 19.97
C ASN A 673 29.75 -0.86 19.83
N TRP A 674 30.61 0.12 19.59
CA TRP A 674 32.03 -0.06 19.41
C TRP A 674 32.76 -0.34 20.73
N ASN A 675 33.51 -1.44 20.76
CA ASN A 675 34.34 -1.87 21.88
C ASN A 675 35.78 -2.12 21.39
N ALA A 676 36.63 -1.10 21.46
CA ALA A 676 37.98 -1.10 20.87
C ALA A 676 38.89 -2.32 21.24
N PRO A 677 38.85 -2.88 22.46
CA PRO A 677 39.56 -4.13 22.78
C PRO A 677 39.10 -5.37 22.01
N HIS A 678 37.83 -5.43 21.58
CA HIS A 678 37.23 -6.61 20.97
C HIS A 678 37.03 -6.45 19.47
N HIS A 679 36.93 -5.22 18.97
CA HIS A 679 36.47 -4.91 17.62
C HIS A 679 37.56 -4.30 16.74
N THR A 680 37.51 -4.64 15.46
CA THR A 680 38.33 -4.03 14.40
C THR A 680 37.44 -3.75 13.19
N PHE A 681 37.76 -2.69 12.46
CA PHE A 681 37.03 -2.28 11.26
C PHE A 681 37.99 -1.59 10.29
N THR A 682 37.88 -1.89 9.01
CA THR A 682 38.62 -1.22 7.95
C THR A 682 37.78 -1.18 6.67
N ALA A 683 38.08 -0.28 5.75
CA ALA A 683 37.55 -0.31 4.39
C ALA A 683 38.68 -0.17 3.38
N VAL A 684 38.46 -0.69 2.17
CA VAL A 684 39.32 -0.50 0.99
C VAL A 684 38.48 -0.03 -0.18
N LEU A 685 39.08 0.71 -1.11
CA LEU A 685 38.43 1.06 -2.37
C LEU A 685 38.87 0.10 -3.47
N ARG A 686 37.91 -0.56 -4.10
CA ARG A 686 38.17 -1.43 -5.24
C ARG A 686 37.92 -0.66 -6.54
N ALA A 687 38.99 -0.29 -7.23
CA ALA A 687 38.93 0.42 -8.51
C ALA A 687 39.74 -0.33 -9.56
N GLY A 688 39.14 -0.58 -10.73
CA GLY A 688 39.83 -1.31 -11.82
C GLY A 688 40.27 -2.74 -11.46
N GLY A 689 39.67 -3.36 -10.44
CA GLY A 689 40.02 -4.69 -9.93
C GLY A 689 41.20 -4.73 -8.96
N VAL A 690 41.67 -3.58 -8.47
CA VAL A 690 42.73 -3.45 -7.45
C VAL A 690 42.13 -2.85 -6.19
N ASP A 691 42.49 -3.38 -5.03
CA ASP A 691 42.07 -2.88 -3.71
C ASP A 691 43.09 -1.85 -3.20
N GLU A 692 42.65 -0.61 -2.97
CA GLU A 692 43.43 0.50 -2.40
C GLU A 692 43.16 0.63 -0.90
N SER A 693 44.22 0.76 -0.11
CA SER A 693 44.13 0.93 1.35
C SER A 693 44.04 2.42 1.72
N PRO A 694 43.42 2.78 2.86
CA PRO A 694 43.34 4.18 3.27
C PRO A 694 44.71 4.72 3.68
N ASP A 695 45.06 5.92 3.22
CA ASP A 695 46.30 6.62 3.61
C ASP A 695 46.19 7.23 5.01
N VAL A 696 45.00 7.74 5.32
CA VAL A 696 44.71 8.42 6.59
C VAL A 696 43.44 7.83 7.20
N VAL A 697 43.51 7.48 8.48
CA VAL A 697 42.37 7.01 9.27
C VAL A 697 42.27 7.86 10.53
N GLU A 698 41.13 8.51 10.73
CA GLU A 698 40.85 9.36 11.89
C GLU A 698 39.64 8.86 12.67
N ASP A 699 39.79 8.75 13.99
CA ASP A 699 38.77 8.24 14.89
C ASP A 699 38.25 9.34 15.82
N THR A 700 36.95 9.53 15.83
CA THR A 700 36.25 10.44 16.76
C THR A 700 35.26 9.65 17.60
N ALA A 701 35.49 9.57 18.91
CA ALA A 701 34.56 8.94 19.83
C ALA A 701 33.26 9.76 19.92
N LEU A 702 32.13 9.08 19.78
CA LEU A 702 30.79 9.64 19.92
C LEU A 702 30.15 9.09 21.21
N PRO A 703 29.06 9.73 21.72
CA PRO A 703 28.29 9.20 22.85
C PRO A 703 27.75 7.78 22.58
N ASP A 704 27.30 7.09 23.63
CA ASP A 704 26.61 5.78 23.57
C ASP A 704 27.41 4.64 22.91
N ASN A 705 28.72 4.55 23.21
CA ASN A 705 29.64 3.56 22.63
C ASN A 705 29.68 3.61 21.10
N ARG A 706 29.68 4.80 20.50
CA ARG A 706 29.80 4.95 19.05
C ARG A 706 31.16 5.51 18.66
N LEU A 707 31.57 5.18 17.44
CA LEU A 707 32.82 5.66 16.86
C LEU A 707 32.55 6.19 15.45
N ARG A 708 32.91 7.43 15.19
CA ARG A 708 33.02 7.95 13.83
C ARG A 708 34.43 7.69 13.33
N ARG A 709 34.57 7.01 12.20
CA ARG A 709 35.85 6.74 11.54
C ARG A 709 35.86 7.35 10.15
N VAL A 710 36.82 8.23 9.90
CA VAL A 710 37.03 8.85 8.60
C VAL A 710 38.24 8.20 7.93
N MET A 711 38.09 7.78 6.69
CA MET A 711 39.15 7.19 5.87
C MET A 711 39.36 8.05 4.62
N THR A 712 40.61 8.43 4.35
CA THR A 712 40.99 9.16 3.14
C THR A 712 41.87 8.28 2.26
N PHE A 713 41.53 8.21 0.98
CA PHE A 713 42.22 7.42 -0.04
C PHE A 713 42.75 8.38 -1.13
N ASN A 714 44.05 8.32 -1.40
CA ASN A 714 44.68 9.04 -2.51
C ASN A 714 45.06 8.02 -3.59
N LEU A 715 44.39 8.09 -4.73
CA LEU A 715 44.54 7.16 -5.85
C LEU A 715 45.71 7.59 -6.76
N ASP A 716 46.48 6.63 -7.26
CA ASP A 716 47.61 6.89 -8.18
C ASP A 716 47.16 7.54 -9.51
N ALA A 717 45.89 7.37 -9.89
CA ALA A 717 45.29 7.98 -11.06
C ALA A 717 43.79 8.25 -10.83
N PRO A 718 43.21 9.28 -11.46
CA PRO A 718 41.78 9.55 -11.38
C PRO A 718 40.94 8.36 -11.88
N VAL A 719 39.96 7.94 -11.10
CA VAL A 719 39.02 6.85 -11.42
C VAL A 719 37.61 7.41 -11.60
N ALA A 720 36.85 6.85 -12.54
CA ALA A 720 35.46 7.25 -12.80
C ALA A 720 34.43 6.41 -12.02
N SER A 721 34.88 5.31 -11.41
CA SER A 721 34.03 4.40 -10.64
C SER A 721 34.85 3.55 -9.67
N PHE A 722 34.29 3.23 -8.52
CA PHE A 722 34.88 2.31 -7.54
C PHE A 722 33.79 1.58 -6.74
N GLN A 723 34.18 0.53 -6.02
CA GLN A 723 33.37 -0.11 -4.99
C GLN A 723 34.02 0.09 -3.63
N ILE A 724 33.21 0.23 -2.59
CA ILE A 724 33.67 0.32 -1.21
C ILE A 724 33.55 -1.07 -0.59
N VAL A 725 34.65 -1.60 -0.09
CA VAL A 725 34.68 -2.91 0.57
C VAL A 725 35.01 -2.70 2.04
N ALA A 726 34.01 -2.81 2.90
CA ALA A 726 34.16 -2.70 4.35
C ALA A 726 34.37 -4.08 4.98
N SER A 727 35.25 -4.18 5.97
CA SER A 727 35.58 -5.42 6.66
C SER A 727 35.72 -5.17 8.16
N GLY A 728 35.12 -6.04 8.97
CA GLY A 728 35.18 -5.94 10.42
C GLY A 728 35.35 -7.29 11.10
N THR A 729 35.99 -7.28 12.26
CA THR A 729 36.12 -8.49 13.09
C THR A 729 35.83 -8.22 14.56
N THR A 730 35.30 -9.22 15.25
CA THR A 730 35.14 -9.25 16.70
C THR A 730 35.77 -10.52 17.29
N THR A 731 36.26 -10.43 18.52
CA THR A 731 36.80 -11.59 19.25
C THR A 731 35.73 -12.58 19.73
N THR A 732 34.45 -12.19 19.80
CA THR A 732 33.37 -13.05 20.29
C THR A 732 32.03 -12.76 19.60
N ALA A 733 31.25 -13.82 19.34
CA ALA A 733 29.90 -13.72 18.75
C ALA A 733 28.86 -13.12 19.71
N LEU A 734 29.23 -12.86 20.97
CA LEU A 734 28.41 -12.22 22.01
C LEU A 734 28.82 -10.76 22.26
N ASP A 735 29.65 -10.16 21.42
CA ASP A 735 30.02 -8.74 21.47
C ASP A 735 30.25 -8.26 20.03
N VAL A 736 29.18 -7.86 19.36
CA VAL A 736 29.19 -7.41 17.96
C VAL A 736 28.93 -5.91 17.87
N PHE A 737 29.58 -5.26 16.89
CA PHE A 737 29.27 -3.90 16.48
C PHE A 737 28.47 -3.90 15.18
N LEU A 738 27.93 -2.75 14.81
CA LEU A 738 27.29 -2.55 13.51
C LEU A 738 27.80 -1.26 12.85
N VAL A 739 27.64 -1.16 11.54
CA VAL A 739 27.84 0.09 10.79
C VAL A 739 26.46 0.74 10.65
N GLU A 740 26.30 1.92 11.22
CA GLU A 740 25.04 2.67 11.19
C GLU A 740 24.93 3.51 9.91
N GLU A 741 26.00 4.20 9.52
CA GLU A 741 25.96 5.15 8.40
C GLU A 741 27.28 5.07 7.63
N ARG A 742 27.19 5.21 6.31
CA ARG A 742 28.32 5.51 5.42
C ARG A 742 28.04 6.86 4.75
N VAL A 743 29.04 7.73 4.69
CA VAL A 743 29.03 8.92 3.85
C VAL A 743 30.30 8.95 3.02
N ASP A 744 30.16 9.01 1.70
CA ASP A 744 31.26 9.12 0.75
C ASP A 744 31.26 10.49 0.05
N ILE A 745 32.45 11.04 -0.18
CA ILE A 745 32.67 12.34 -0.84
C ILE A 745 33.92 12.24 -1.72
N GLU A 746 33.80 12.68 -2.99
CA GLU A 746 34.83 12.56 -4.03
C GLU A 746 35.34 13.91 -4.58
N PHE A 747 36.61 13.97 -5.00
CA PHE A 747 37.30 15.20 -5.43
C PHE A 747 38.20 15.06 -6.65
#